data_AF-A0A1Y1IEC0-F1
#
_entry.id   AF-A0A1Y1IEC0-F1
#
_cell.length_a   1.000
_cell.length_b   1.000
_cell.length_c   1.000
_cell.angle_alpha   90.00
_cell.angle_beta   90.00
_cell.angle_gamma   90.00
#
_symmetry.space_group_name_H-M   'P 1'
#
loop_
_entity.id
_entity.type
_entity.pdbx_description
1 polymer ?
#
loop_
_entity_poly.entity_id
_entity_poly.type
_entity_poly.pdbx_seq_one_letter_code
_entity_poly.pdbx_strand_id
1 'polypeptide(L)'
;MACSAALGGSGLFTASLQRACGAIPLQSTRSSFLYCPALLFRNNLPCSSCRPLAGIASAKHDPILHQFANKRDVRSSAVSSEAAPLVAMGVETDQHGPGETLRKLEELEWDNSFVRELPADPSRNGPIRQVRKALFSYVEPQADVKEPAMVAYSDDAAKELLGLDPEELERPEAPLIFSGAARMEGSVTYAQNYGGHQFGSWAGQLGDGRAITLGELLNPRGERWELQLKGAGKTPYSRHADGQAVLRSSVREFLCSETMHGLGVPTTRALTLVTTGRGVWRDMFYDGDPKQEPGAVVCRIAPSFVRFGTFQLPASRGEAERPLVKQLADYVIKHHYPHLERGEAAERDAGAEASSSGEGAPAGGYNKYGALFKEVAERTARLAAKWQGVGFAHGVLNTDNMSILGLTIDYGPFAFVDAFDDQFTPNTSDPTRRYAFGNQPDVILWNMVQLANAFIEGELLTTPEAQELLPAYPLAFGTEYRALMAAKMGLPEYDADLTTTMFQLMKRDSVDFTNHFRALGDVTTGLDEQSASEEELLAPLEGVLGRSEKRSDWADWMRAYLGKLKDAGDSDSDRKKAMNRVNPRYVLRNYMLQNAIAAAETGDYGEVRTLLRLMRTPYEDQPGMERYAALPPSWSTKRGVCQLSCSS
;
A
#
# COMPACT_ATOMS: atom_id res chain seq x y z
N MET A 1 30.50 -11.12 -48.94
CA MET A 1 30.44 -9.65 -48.94
C MET A 1 29.31 -9.27 -48.00
N ALA A 2 29.56 -9.17 -46.68
CA ALA A 2 30.04 -7.97 -45.96
C ALA A 2 28.91 -6.90 -45.92
N CYS A 3 28.40 -6.41 -44.79
CA CYS A 3 29.01 -6.22 -43.47
C CYS A 3 28.04 -6.51 -42.30
N SER A 4 28.59 -7.23 -41.33
CA SER A 4 28.32 -7.07 -39.89
C SER A 4 29.10 -5.85 -39.39
N ALA A 5 28.53 -5.07 -38.44
CA ALA A 5 29.21 -4.25 -37.41
C ALA A 5 28.43 -2.95 -37.09
N ALA A 6 27.82 -2.90 -35.90
CA ALA A 6 27.84 -1.75 -34.98
C ALA A 6 27.08 -2.15 -33.68
N LEU A 7 27.60 -3.15 -32.97
CA LEU A 7 27.31 -3.35 -31.55
C LEU A 7 28.35 -2.54 -30.77
N GLY A 8 27.91 -1.44 -30.15
CA GLY A 8 28.73 -0.63 -29.26
C GLY A 8 27.84 0.03 -28.23
N GLY A 9 27.98 -0.40 -26.97
CA GLY A 9 27.41 0.31 -25.81
C GLY A 9 26.14 -0.30 -25.18
N SER A 10 26.12 -1.60 -24.88
CA SER A 10 25.00 -2.24 -24.14
C SER A 10 25.43 -3.14 -22.98
N GLY A 11 26.63 -2.93 -22.43
CA GLY A 11 27.22 -3.82 -21.41
C GLY A 11 27.16 -3.33 -19.95
N LEU A 12 26.75 -2.09 -19.68
CA LEU A 12 26.84 -1.49 -18.33
C LEU A 12 25.50 -1.28 -17.63
N PHE A 13 24.36 -1.36 -18.34
CA PHE A 13 23.04 -1.01 -17.79
C PHE A 13 22.27 -2.21 -17.21
N THR A 14 22.46 -3.41 -17.76
CA THR A 14 21.87 -4.66 -17.23
C THR A 14 22.56 -5.14 -15.96
N ALA A 15 23.87 -4.93 -15.85
CA ALA A 15 24.64 -5.36 -14.70
C ALA A 15 24.35 -4.53 -13.43
N SER A 16 24.05 -3.23 -13.54
CA SER A 16 23.77 -2.38 -12.37
C SER A 16 22.39 -2.64 -11.76
N LEU A 17 21.36 -2.90 -12.58
CA LEU A 17 20.03 -3.31 -12.10
C LEU A 17 20.02 -4.75 -11.56
N GLN A 18 20.78 -5.68 -12.16
CA GLN A 18 20.95 -7.04 -11.61
C GLN A 18 21.87 -7.10 -10.38
N ARG A 19 22.81 -6.15 -10.20
CA ARG A 19 23.67 -6.08 -9.00
C ARG A 19 23.02 -5.34 -7.84
N ALA A 20 22.19 -4.33 -8.10
CA ALA A 20 21.43 -3.62 -7.06
C ALA A 20 20.24 -4.44 -6.54
N CYS A 21 19.60 -5.20 -7.44
CA CYS A 21 18.58 -6.17 -7.10
C CYS A 21 19.21 -7.57 -7.11
N GLY A 22 19.94 -7.92 -6.05
CA GLY A 22 20.22 -9.33 -5.76
C GLY A 22 18.89 -10.10 -5.84
N ALA A 23 18.90 -11.24 -6.54
CA ALA A 23 17.71 -11.97 -6.96
C ALA A 23 16.66 -12.07 -5.84
N ILE A 24 15.67 -11.18 -5.86
CA ILE A 24 14.47 -11.32 -5.05
C ILE A 24 13.71 -12.49 -5.69
N PRO A 25 13.37 -13.53 -4.92
CA PRO A 25 12.75 -14.73 -5.46
C PRO A 25 11.26 -14.49 -5.69
N LEU A 26 10.96 -13.61 -6.63
CA LEU A 26 9.74 -13.64 -7.41
C LEU A 26 10.15 -14.15 -8.79
N GLN A 27 10.42 -15.45 -8.87
CA GLN A 27 10.57 -16.11 -10.17
C GLN A 27 9.20 -16.13 -10.85
N SER A 28 8.85 -15.03 -11.51
CA SER A 28 7.86 -15.02 -12.58
C SER A 28 8.41 -15.88 -13.72
N THR A 29 8.03 -17.16 -13.73
CA THR A 29 8.22 -17.99 -14.91
C THR A 29 7.30 -17.46 -16.02
N ARG A 30 7.94 -16.90 -17.06
CA ARG A 30 7.40 -16.35 -18.33
C ARG A 30 7.00 -14.87 -18.29
N SER A 31 7.99 -14.00 -18.46
CA SER A 31 8.04 -12.99 -19.55
C SER A 31 9.39 -12.28 -19.52
N SER A 32 10.36 -12.78 -20.28
CA SER A 32 11.59 -12.05 -20.59
C SER A 32 11.28 -10.94 -21.60
N PHE A 33 10.59 -9.89 -21.16
CA PHE A 33 10.74 -8.57 -21.76
C PHE A 33 11.71 -7.80 -20.89
N LEU A 34 12.96 -7.70 -21.34
CA LEU A 34 13.94 -6.76 -20.82
C LEU A 34 13.36 -5.34 -21.04
N TYR A 35 12.66 -4.80 -20.05
CA TYR A 35 12.14 -3.45 -20.07
C TYR A 35 13.31 -2.46 -19.89
N CYS A 36 13.82 -1.97 -21.01
CA CYS A 36 14.73 -0.84 -21.02
C CYS A 36 13.95 0.42 -20.61
N PRO A 37 14.39 1.20 -19.60
CA PRO A 37 13.73 2.45 -19.20
C PRO A 37 13.51 3.41 -20.39
N ALA A 38 14.41 3.41 -21.38
CA ALA A 38 14.28 4.20 -22.60
C ALA A 38 13.08 3.82 -23.50
N LEU A 39 12.53 2.60 -23.38
CA LEU A 39 11.35 2.15 -24.11
C LEU A 39 10.04 2.52 -23.41
N LEU A 40 10.03 2.70 -22.09
CA LEU A 40 8.84 3.09 -21.33
C LEU A 40 8.43 4.55 -21.57
N PHE A 41 9.37 5.43 -21.89
CA PHE A 41 9.10 6.85 -22.18
C PHE A 41 8.75 7.15 -23.64
N ARG A 42 8.82 6.17 -24.56
CA ARG A 42 8.71 6.43 -26.02
C ARG A 42 7.33 6.16 -26.65
N ASN A 43 6.36 5.61 -25.93
CA ASN A 43 5.05 5.32 -26.50
C ASN A 43 4.04 6.44 -26.21
N ASN A 44 4.24 7.59 -26.85
CA ASN A 44 3.20 8.56 -27.15
C ASN A 44 3.72 9.43 -28.30
N LEU A 45 3.25 9.18 -29.53
CA LEU A 45 3.15 10.10 -30.67
C LEU A 45 2.79 9.30 -31.94
N PRO A 46 1.69 9.62 -32.66
CA PRO A 46 1.52 9.20 -34.04
C PRO A 46 2.07 10.32 -34.94
N CYS A 47 3.08 10.06 -35.77
CA CYS A 47 3.38 11.00 -36.85
C CYS A 47 3.94 10.31 -38.10
N SER A 48 3.16 10.44 -39.15
CA SER A 48 3.37 10.09 -40.54
C SER A 48 4.38 11.03 -41.22
N SER A 49 5.45 10.48 -41.79
CA SER A 49 6.02 10.79 -43.12
C SER A 49 7.54 10.55 -43.17
N CYS A 50 7.97 9.81 -44.19
CA CYS A 50 9.36 9.52 -44.51
C CYS A 50 9.97 10.63 -45.39
N ARG A 51 11.26 10.96 -45.20
CA ARG A 51 12.38 10.66 -46.15
C ARG A 51 13.76 11.21 -45.68
N PRO A 52 14.88 10.62 -46.16
CA PRO A 52 16.21 10.72 -45.52
C PRO A 52 17.25 11.52 -46.34
N LEU A 53 18.43 11.80 -45.76
CA LEU A 53 19.70 12.02 -46.48
C LEU A 53 20.94 11.78 -45.58
N ALA A 54 22.06 11.46 -46.24
CA ALA A 54 23.21 10.65 -45.79
C ALA A 54 24.53 11.42 -45.55
N GLY A 55 25.54 10.73 -44.99
CA GLY A 55 26.99 11.10 -44.99
C GLY A 55 27.72 10.71 -43.70
N ILE A 56 28.39 9.53 -43.57
CA ILE A 56 29.84 9.22 -43.82
C ILE A 56 30.78 10.04 -42.88
N ALA A 57 31.74 9.54 -42.09
CA ALA A 57 32.69 8.42 -42.24
C ALA A 57 33.31 7.95 -40.89
N SER A 58 34.00 6.80 -40.97
CA SER A 58 34.62 5.92 -39.97
C SER A 58 36.09 6.25 -39.60
N ALA A 59 36.56 5.82 -38.41
CA ALA A 59 37.89 5.18 -38.25
C ALA A 59 38.13 4.47 -36.88
N LYS A 60 38.13 3.13 -36.93
CA LYS A 60 39.06 2.08 -36.39
C LYS A 60 39.54 2.00 -34.91
N HIS A 61 39.36 0.78 -34.38
CA HIS A 61 40.00 0.03 -33.28
C HIS A 61 41.55 -0.05 -33.35
N ASP A 62 42.32 -0.31 -32.28
CA ASP A 62 42.50 -1.63 -31.60
C ASP A 62 43.37 -1.53 -30.29
N PRO A 63 43.67 -2.63 -29.52
CA PRO A 63 43.59 -2.67 -28.05
C PRO A 63 44.94 -3.04 -27.37
N ILE A 64 44.96 -3.30 -26.04
CA ILE A 64 45.86 -4.27 -25.35
C ILE A 64 45.43 -4.48 -23.87
N LEU A 65 45.41 -5.75 -23.47
CA LEU A 65 45.29 -6.32 -22.11
C LEU A 65 46.66 -6.40 -21.40
N HIS A 66 46.74 -6.21 -20.07
CA HIS A 66 47.23 -7.22 -19.08
C HIS A 66 47.59 -6.66 -17.68
N GLN A 67 47.34 -7.52 -16.67
CA GLN A 67 47.99 -7.69 -15.34
C GLN A 67 47.73 -6.59 -14.27
N PHE A 68 47.45 -6.88 -12.99
CA PHE A 68 48.14 -7.79 -12.07
C PHE A 68 47.23 -8.35 -10.96
N ALA A 69 47.67 -9.49 -10.43
CA ALA A 69 47.12 -10.19 -9.28
C ALA A 69 47.82 -9.84 -7.95
N ASN A 70 47.13 -10.18 -6.85
CA ASN A 70 47.60 -10.48 -5.48
C ASN A 70 48.27 -9.37 -4.64
N LYS A 71 47.65 -9.11 -3.47
CA LYS A 71 48.30 -9.26 -2.15
C LYS A 71 47.24 -9.35 -1.04
N ARG A 72 47.33 -10.42 -0.24
CA ARG A 72 46.76 -10.52 1.10
C ARG A 72 47.62 -9.68 2.04
N ASP A 73 46.98 -8.97 2.96
CA ASP A 73 47.51 -8.84 4.33
C ASP A 73 46.37 -8.56 5.31
N VAL A 74 46.46 -9.26 6.44
CA VAL A 74 45.56 -9.25 7.58
C VAL A 74 45.90 -8.07 8.47
N ARG A 75 44.90 -7.30 8.92
CA ARG A 75 44.93 -6.64 10.24
C ARG A 75 43.51 -6.50 10.79
N SER A 76 43.34 -7.09 11.97
CA SER A 76 42.20 -6.98 12.85
C SER A 76 42.11 -5.56 13.43
N SER A 77 40.92 -4.99 13.37
CA SER A 77 40.46 -4.02 14.36
C SER A 77 38.97 -4.23 14.57
N ALA A 78 38.65 -4.77 15.74
CA ALA A 78 37.29 -4.87 16.24
C ALA A 78 36.66 -3.47 16.26
N VAL A 79 35.58 -3.33 15.51
CA VAL A 79 34.64 -2.21 15.65
C VAL A 79 33.34 -2.87 16.04
N SER A 80 32.96 -2.68 17.30
CA SER A 80 31.65 -3.02 17.83
C SER A 80 30.60 -2.27 17.01
N SER A 81 29.85 -2.98 16.17
CA SER A 81 28.67 -2.45 15.51
C SER A 81 27.56 -2.37 16.56
N GLU A 82 27.41 -1.21 17.20
CA GLU A 82 26.12 -0.86 17.80
C GLU A 82 25.10 -0.87 16.66
N ALA A 83 24.20 -1.84 16.72
CA ALA A 83 23.06 -1.91 15.83
C ALA A 83 22.26 -0.62 16.01
N ALA A 84 22.09 0.14 14.92
CA ALA A 84 21.17 1.26 14.89
C ALA A 84 19.78 0.73 15.31
N PRO A 85 19.16 1.28 16.38
CA PRO A 85 17.86 0.80 16.78
C PRO A 85 16.89 1.10 15.66
N LEU A 86 16.24 0.04 15.16
CA LEU A 86 14.92 0.13 14.57
C LEU A 86 14.11 1.04 15.49
N VAL A 87 13.78 2.24 15.01
CA VAL A 87 12.77 3.09 15.64
C VAL A 87 11.46 2.34 15.49
N ALA A 88 11.24 1.41 16.41
CA ALA A 88 9.92 1.12 16.89
C ALA A 88 9.35 2.49 17.28
N MET A 89 8.28 2.90 16.63
CA MET A 89 7.29 3.77 17.26
C MET A 89 6.69 2.93 18.39
N GLY A 90 7.51 2.67 19.41
CA GLY A 90 7.07 2.19 20.70
C GLY A 90 6.26 3.33 21.26
N VAL A 91 4.98 3.06 21.47
CA VAL A 91 4.14 3.83 22.35
C VAL A 91 4.85 3.80 23.70
N GLU A 92 5.60 4.85 24.02
CA GLU A 92 5.95 5.18 25.39
C GLU A 92 4.61 5.44 26.08
N THR A 93 4.18 4.42 26.81
CA THR A 93 3.11 4.54 27.78
C THR A 93 3.63 5.41 28.92
N ASP A 94 2.84 6.41 29.26
CA ASP A 94 2.99 7.33 30.40
C ASP A 94 4.07 8.42 30.32
N GLN A 95 3.81 9.43 29.48
CA GLN A 95 3.88 10.83 29.90
C GLN A 95 2.65 11.60 29.37
N HIS A 96 1.49 11.35 29.96
CA HIS A 96 0.33 12.21 29.78
C HIS A 96 0.64 13.57 30.43
N GLY A 97 0.84 14.60 29.60
CA GLY A 97 0.62 15.99 30.02
C GLY A 97 -0.80 16.17 30.57
N PRO A 98 -1.08 17.28 31.28
CA PRO A 98 -2.36 17.48 31.96
C PRO A 98 -3.51 17.30 30.95
N GLY A 99 -4.44 16.40 31.27
CA GLY A 99 -5.41 15.81 30.33
C GLY A 99 -5.93 16.78 29.27
N GLU A 100 -5.52 16.54 28.02
CA GLU A 100 -6.14 17.21 26.87
C GLU A 100 -7.64 16.87 26.90
N THR A 101 -8.45 17.92 27.03
CA THR A 101 -9.90 17.77 26.99
C THR A 101 -10.28 17.38 25.56
N LEU A 102 -10.83 16.18 25.39
CA LEU A 102 -11.35 15.72 24.11
C LEU A 102 -12.46 16.69 23.64
N ARG A 103 -12.48 16.97 22.34
CA ARG A 103 -13.41 17.92 21.72
C ARG A 103 -14.76 17.27 21.45
N LYS A 104 -15.81 18.09 21.48
CA LYS A 104 -17.11 17.74 20.90
C LYS A 104 -17.13 17.92 19.39
N LEU A 105 -18.15 17.39 18.71
CA LEU A 105 -18.30 17.57 17.26
C LEU A 105 -18.35 19.04 16.85
N GLU A 106 -19.01 19.89 17.63
CA GLU A 106 -19.17 21.33 17.36
C GLU A 106 -17.87 22.12 17.61
N GLU A 107 -16.90 21.52 18.30
CA GLU A 107 -15.61 22.14 18.66
C GLU A 107 -14.49 21.74 17.69
N LEU A 108 -14.79 20.95 16.66
CA LEU A 108 -13.82 20.57 15.63
C LEU A 108 -13.36 21.80 14.84
N GLU A 109 -12.04 21.93 14.68
CA GLU A 109 -11.41 23.06 14.02
C GLU A 109 -11.26 22.79 12.52
N TRP A 110 -12.14 23.39 11.72
CA TRP A 110 -12.10 23.26 10.26
C TRP A 110 -11.09 24.22 9.62
N ASP A 111 -10.06 23.66 8.96
CA ASP A 111 -9.10 24.44 8.19
C ASP A 111 -9.47 24.49 6.70
N ASN A 112 -9.79 23.35 6.07
CA ASN A 112 -10.21 23.28 4.66
C ASN A 112 -9.21 23.92 3.66
N SER A 113 -7.91 23.68 3.85
CA SER A 113 -6.84 24.19 2.98
C SER A 113 -6.97 23.78 1.52
N PHE A 114 -7.43 22.57 1.23
CA PHE A 114 -7.54 22.01 -0.11
C PHE A 114 -8.47 22.87 -0.97
N VAL A 115 -9.65 23.18 -0.44
CA VAL A 115 -10.65 23.98 -1.16
C VAL A 115 -10.36 25.49 -1.14
N ARG A 116 -9.55 25.95 -0.19
CA ARG A 116 -9.12 27.36 -0.09
C ARG A 116 -7.99 27.69 -1.06
N GLU A 117 -7.05 26.76 -1.27
CA GLU A 117 -5.81 27.01 -2.00
C GLU A 117 -5.80 26.44 -3.42
N LEU A 118 -6.66 25.46 -3.74
CA LEU A 118 -6.72 24.82 -5.05
C LEU A 118 -7.95 25.28 -5.86
N PRO A 119 -7.88 25.24 -7.21
CA PRO A 119 -8.98 25.70 -8.05
C PRO A 119 -10.19 24.76 -8.00
N ALA A 120 -11.33 25.35 -7.70
CA ALA A 120 -12.64 24.70 -7.68
C ALA A 120 -13.30 24.65 -9.07
N ASP A 121 -14.16 23.67 -9.28
CA ASP A 121 -15.16 23.71 -10.33
C ASP A 121 -16.08 24.94 -10.08
N PRO A 122 -16.28 25.83 -11.08
CA PRO A 122 -17.23 26.94 -10.93
C PRO A 122 -18.68 26.48 -10.66
N SER A 123 -19.01 25.24 -11.03
CA SER A 123 -20.32 24.64 -10.77
C SER A 123 -20.34 23.91 -9.42
N ARG A 124 -21.33 24.23 -8.58
CA ARG A 124 -21.59 23.52 -7.33
C ARG A 124 -22.69 22.48 -7.55
N ASN A 125 -22.55 21.31 -6.94
CA ASN A 125 -23.47 20.19 -7.14
C ASN A 125 -23.67 19.88 -8.64
N GLY A 126 -24.86 19.41 -8.99
CA GLY A 126 -25.29 19.25 -10.38
C GLY A 126 -25.05 17.85 -10.94
N PRO A 127 -25.38 17.65 -12.23
CA PRO A 127 -25.30 16.34 -12.85
C PRO A 127 -23.85 15.90 -13.06
N ILE A 128 -23.72 14.60 -13.35
CA ILE A 128 -22.49 13.95 -13.77
C ILE A 128 -21.93 14.67 -15.02
N ARG A 129 -20.65 15.03 -15.01
CA ARG A 129 -20.01 15.81 -16.09
C ARG A 129 -18.49 15.65 -16.12
N GLN A 130 -17.89 16.09 -17.21
CA GLN A 130 -16.44 16.36 -17.24
C GLN A 130 -16.16 17.70 -16.56
N VAL A 131 -15.30 17.68 -15.55
CA VAL A 131 -14.84 18.84 -14.79
C VAL A 131 -13.45 19.19 -15.26
N ARG A 132 -13.31 20.39 -15.83
CA ARG A 132 -12.08 20.92 -16.43
C ARG A 132 -11.51 22.05 -15.58
N LYS A 133 -10.20 22.22 -15.61
CA LYS A 133 -9.47 23.30 -14.93
C LYS A 133 -9.73 23.42 -13.42
N ALA A 134 -10.03 22.30 -12.77
CA ALA A 134 -10.37 22.25 -11.35
C ALA A 134 -9.94 20.93 -10.72
N LEU A 135 -9.57 20.97 -9.44
CA LEU A 135 -9.12 19.81 -8.66
C LEU A 135 -10.23 19.23 -7.77
N PHE A 136 -11.37 19.92 -7.63
CA PHE A 136 -12.54 19.43 -6.92
C PHE A 136 -13.81 20.14 -7.37
N SER A 137 -14.97 19.62 -6.94
CA SER A 137 -16.27 20.32 -7.00
C SER A 137 -16.85 20.41 -5.60
N TYR A 138 -17.50 21.52 -5.26
CA TYR A 138 -18.36 21.57 -4.08
C TYR A 138 -19.58 20.68 -4.29
N VAL A 139 -19.81 19.75 -3.36
CA VAL A 139 -20.91 18.77 -3.44
C VAL A 139 -21.46 18.54 -2.03
N GLU A 140 -22.77 18.65 -1.86
CA GLU A 140 -23.45 18.29 -0.62
C GLU A 140 -23.79 16.79 -0.62
N PRO A 141 -23.68 16.08 0.51
CA PRO A 141 -24.21 14.72 0.66
C PRO A 141 -25.70 14.62 0.27
N GLN A 142 -26.06 13.50 -0.35
CA GLN A 142 -27.41 13.22 -0.86
C GLN A 142 -27.90 11.82 -0.47
N ALA A 143 -27.40 11.27 0.63
CA ALA A 143 -27.78 9.94 1.08
C ALA A 143 -29.29 9.88 1.37
N ASP A 144 -30.00 8.95 0.72
CA ASP A 144 -31.35 8.58 1.14
C ASP A 144 -31.23 7.65 2.34
N VAL A 145 -31.74 8.10 3.48
CA VAL A 145 -31.68 7.35 4.74
C VAL A 145 -33.08 7.18 5.34
N LYS A 146 -33.26 6.10 6.08
CA LYS A 146 -34.41 5.82 6.93
C LYS A 146 -33.90 5.17 8.19
N GLU A 147 -34.00 5.86 9.33
CA GLU A 147 -33.53 5.33 10.62
C GLU A 147 -32.07 4.82 10.56
N PRO A 148 -31.10 5.67 10.15
CA PRO A 148 -29.70 5.26 10.09
C PRO A 148 -29.19 4.85 11.47
N ALA A 149 -28.36 3.82 11.53
CA ALA A 149 -27.84 3.27 12.79
C ALA A 149 -26.32 3.06 12.73
N MET A 150 -25.65 3.30 13.86
CA MET A 150 -24.22 3.06 14.04
C MET A 150 -23.93 1.56 14.12
N VAL A 151 -23.15 1.04 13.16
CA VAL A 151 -22.67 -0.35 13.18
C VAL A 151 -21.49 -0.46 14.14
N ALA A 152 -20.45 0.34 13.87
CA ALA A 152 -19.22 0.43 14.64
C ALA A 152 -18.51 1.78 14.39
N TYR A 153 -17.67 2.16 15.34
CA TYR A 153 -16.75 3.30 15.21
C TYR A 153 -15.38 2.94 15.79
N SER A 154 -14.34 3.64 15.35
CA SER A 154 -12.97 3.49 15.85
C SER A 154 -12.70 4.55 16.92
N ASP A 155 -12.60 4.12 18.18
CA ASP A 155 -12.36 4.99 19.35
C ASP A 155 -10.95 5.58 19.35
N ASP A 156 -9.94 4.82 18.93
CA ASP A 156 -8.56 5.25 18.80
C ASP A 156 -8.41 6.22 17.64
N ALA A 157 -9.07 5.99 16.49
CA ALA A 157 -9.09 6.98 15.43
C ALA A 157 -9.74 8.31 15.87
N ALA A 158 -10.85 8.26 16.61
CA ALA A 158 -11.51 9.46 17.14
C ALA A 158 -10.60 10.21 18.14
N LYS A 159 -10.10 9.51 19.16
CA LYS A 159 -9.29 10.10 20.24
C LYS A 159 -7.91 10.53 19.75
N GLU A 160 -7.15 9.62 19.17
CA GLU A 160 -5.73 9.80 18.93
C GLU A 160 -5.46 10.65 17.68
N LEU A 161 -6.32 10.56 16.65
CA LEU A 161 -6.09 11.28 15.39
C LEU A 161 -6.86 12.59 15.32
N LEU A 162 -8.10 12.63 15.81
CA LEU A 162 -8.95 13.81 15.68
C LEU A 162 -9.05 14.61 16.98
N GLY A 163 -8.67 14.04 18.13
CA GLY A 163 -8.93 14.63 19.45
C GLY A 163 -10.43 14.72 19.77
N LEU A 164 -11.24 13.85 19.16
CA LEU A 164 -12.69 13.77 19.32
C LEU A 164 -13.06 12.81 20.46
N ASP A 165 -13.99 13.21 21.32
CA ASP A 165 -14.55 12.31 22.32
C ASP A 165 -15.40 11.21 21.66
N PRO A 166 -15.10 9.91 21.83
CA PRO A 166 -15.90 8.83 21.26
C PRO A 166 -17.35 8.79 21.75
N GLU A 167 -17.66 9.36 22.93
CA GLU A 167 -19.05 9.47 23.40
C GLU A 167 -19.91 10.29 22.41
N GLU A 168 -19.29 11.20 21.65
CA GLU A 168 -19.96 11.96 20.60
C GLU A 168 -20.45 11.08 19.44
N LEU A 169 -19.81 9.92 19.22
CA LEU A 169 -20.22 8.96 18.20
C LEU A 169 -21.37 8.05 18.67
N GLU A 170 -21.73 8.13 19.96
CA GLU A 170 -22.88 7.44 20.55
C GLU A 170 -24.13 8.32 20.61
N ARG A 171 -24.00 9.62 20.32
CA ARG A 171 -25.12 10.56 20.24
C ARG A 171 -26.17 10.09 19.22
N PRO A 172 -27.48 10.24 19.50
CA PRO A 172 -28.56 9.86 18.57
C PRO A 172 -28.44 10.48 17.18
N GLU A 173 -27.84 11.66 17.07
CA GLU A 173 -27.60 12.41 15.84
C GLU A 173 -26.37 11.94 15.05
N ALA A 174 -25.42 11.22 15.66
CA ALA A 174 -24.19 10.81 14.99
C ALA A 174 -24.47 9.96 13.72
N PRO A 175 -25.39 8.97 13.73
CA PRO A 175 -25.74 8.25 12.49
C PRO A 175 -26.31 9.15 11.39
N LEU A 176 -27.02 10.23 11.73
CA LEU A 176 -27.54 11.19 10.75
C LEU A 176 -26.39 12.00 10.13
N ILE A 177 -25.44 12.45 10.94
CA ILE A 177 -24.28 13.21 10.47
C ILE A 177 -23.38 12.35 9.58
N PHE A 178 -23.00 11.16 10.07
CA PHE A 178 -22.05 10.29 9.37
C PHE A 178 -22.66 9.49 8.22
N SER A 179 -23.99 9.49 8.06
CA SER A 179 -24.63 9.07 6.82
C SER A 179 -24.71 10.19 5.78
N GLY A 180 -24.44 11.44 6.17
CA GLY A 180 -24.59 12.64 5.34
C GLY A 180 -26.02 13.18 5.30
N ALA A 181 -26.94 12.67 6.12
CA ALA A 181 -28.31 13.15 6.20
C ALA A 181 -28.45 14.44 7.02
N ALA A 182 -27.52 14.68 7.95
CA ALA A 182 -27.38 15.94 8.68
C ALA A 182 -26.01 16.56 8.40
N ARG A 183 -25.97 17.88 8.34
CA ARG A 183 -24.73 18.63 8.14
C ARG A 183 -24.00 18.81 9.46
N MET A 184 -22.68 18.65 9.42
CA MET A 184 -21.80 19.01 10.54
C MET A 184 -21.52 20.53 10.50
N GLU A 185 -21.63 21.21 11.63
CA GLU A 185 -21.41 22.65 11.69
C GLU A 185 -19.97 23.00 11.26
N GLY A 186 -19.80 24.06 10.47
CA GLY A 186 -18.49 24.49 9.94
C GLY A 186 -17.96 23.68 8.74
N SER A 187 -18.57 22.55 8.41
CA SER A 187 -18.11 21.68 7.32
C SER A 187 -18.21 22.36 5.94
N VAL A 188 -17.23 22.09 5.08
CA VAL A 188 -17.20 22.54 3.68
C VAL A 188 -17.05 21.32 2.78
N THR A 189 -18.16 20.92 2.17
CA THR A 189 -18.23 19.62 1.51
C THR A 189 -17.80 19.67 0.04
N TYR A 190 -16.99 18.69 -0.37
CA TYR A 190 -16.46 18.62 -1.74
C TYR A 190 -16.18 17.19 -2.20
N ALA A 191 -15.96 17.03 -3.50
CA ALA A 191 -15.54 15.78 -4.12
C ALA A 191 -14.32 16.07 -5.02
N GLN A 192 -13.26 15.27 -4.90
CA GLN A 192 -12.01 15.48 -5.64
C GLN A 192 -12.13 15.04 -7.12
N ASN A 193 -11.44 15.76 -7.99
CA ASN A 193 -11.34 15.49 -9.43
C ASN A 193 -10.00 14.84 -9.75
N TYR A 194 -10.01 13.60 -10.20
CA TYR A 194 -8.80 12.89 -10.59
C TYR A 194 -9.08 11.94 -11.77
N GLY A 195 -8.02 11.44 -12.39
CA GLY A 195 -8.07 10.43 -13.44
C GLY A 195 -7.28 9.20 -13.02
N GLY A 196 -7.01 8.29 -13.94
CA GLY A 196 -6.19 7.13 -13.61
C GLY A 196 -6.05 6.13 -14.73
N HIS A 197 -5.04 5.29 -14.62
CA HIS A 197 -4.88 4.11 -15.44
C HIS A 197 -5.53 2.92 -14.73
N GLN A 198 -6.61 2.40 -15.30
CA GLN A 198 -7.29 1.22 -14.81
C GLN A 198 -6.84 0.00 -15.59
N PHE A 199 -6.32 -1.03 -14.90
CA PHE A 199 -5.76 -2.24 -15.53
C PHE A 199 -4.69 -1.94 -16.60
N GLY A 200 -3.91 -0.87 -16.40
CA GLY A 200 -2.85 -0.43 -17.32
C GLY A 200 -3.32 0.46 -18.48
N SER A 201 -4.62 0.72 -18.63
CA SER A 201 -5.17 1.59 -19.68
C SER A 201 -5.67 2.91 -19.10
N TRP A 202 -5.44 4.03 -19.79
CA TRP A 202 -5.95 5.33 -19.35
C TRP A 202 -7.49 5.36 -19.37
N ALA A 203 -8.11 5.65 -18.22
CA ALA A 203 -9.56 5.65 -18.04
C ALA A 203 -10.19 7.06 -18.17
N GLY A 204 -9.39 8.09 -18.45
CA GLY A 204 -9.87 9.47 -18.49
C GLY A 204 -10.20 10.01 -17.10
N GLN A 205 -11.22 10.87 -17.02
CA GLN A 205 -11.67 11.43 -15.75
C GLN A 205 -12.44 10.39 -14.94
N LEU A 206 -12.02 10.24 -13.69
CA LEU A 206 -12.67 9.50 -12.62
C LEU A 206 -13.19 10.53 -11.61
N GLY A 207 -12.57 10.60 -10.44
CA GLY A 207 -12.95 11.47 -9.32
C GLY A 207 -13.69 10.71 -8.23
N ASP A 208 -14.01 11.42 -7.16
CA ASP A 208 -14.77 10.90 -6.03
C ASP A 208 -16.23 10.64 -6.44
N GLY A 209 -16.47 9.52 -7.12
CA GLY A 209 -17.77 9.19 -7.72
C GLY A 209 -18.84 8.71 -6.74
N ARG A 210 -18.44 8.37 -5.52
CA ARG A 210 -19.34 7.95 -4.43
C ARG A 210 -18.78 8.37 -3.07
N ALA A 211 -17.89 9.35 -3.06
CA ALA A 211 -17.24 9.84 -1.86
C ALA A 211 -17.43 11.35 -1.80
N ILE A 212 -17.72 11.88 -0.61
CA ILE A 212 -17.91 13.31 -0.38
C ILE A 212 -17.13 13.65 0.87
N THR A 213 -16.12 14.49 0.73
CA THR A 213 -15.35 15.04 1.84
C THR A 213 -16.24 16.02 2.60
N LEU A 214 -16.27 15.91 3.93
CA LEU A 214 -16.95 16.84 4.84
C LEU A 214 -16.12 18.11 5.06
N GLY A 215 -14.81 17.95 5.03
CA GLY A 215 -13.82 19.02 5.15
C GLY A 215 -12.49 18.48 5.64
N GLU A 216 -11.56 19.39 5.89
CA GLU A 216 -10.28 19.11 6.55
C GLU A 216 -10.25 19.79 7.92
N LEU A 217 -9.92 19.03 8.95
CA LEU A 217 -9.79 19.51 10.31
C LEU A 217 -8.34 19.59 10.77
N LEU A 218 -8.06 20.44 11.74
CA LEU A 218 -6.83 20.41 12.54
C LEU A 218 -7.10 19.74 13.87
N ASN A 219 -6.34 18.69 14.16
CA ASN A 219 -6.40 18.06 15.48
C ASN A 219 -5.66 18.93 16.52
N PRO A 220 -5.72 18.58 17.83
CA PRO A 220 -5.03 19.34 18.88
C PRO A 220 -3.52 19.49 18.69
N ARG A 221 -2.87 18.59 17.93
CA ARG A 221 -1.44 18.65 17.59
C ARG A 221 -1.14 19.53 16.36
N GLY A 222 -2.16 20.13 15.76
CA GLY A 222 -2.04 20.92 14.53
C GLY A 222 -1.82 20.07 13.27
N GLU A 223 -2.07 18.76 13.34
CA GLU A 223 -2.03 17.88 12.18
C GLU A 223 -3.36 17.94 11.43
N ARG A 224 -3.29 17.94 10.11
CA ARG A 224 -4.49 18.00 9.26
C ARG A 224 -5.04 16.61 8.96
N TRP A 225 -6.36 16.47 9.05
CA TRP A 225 -7.10 15.27 8.69
C TRP A 225 -8.32 15.59 7.83
N GLU A 226 -8.45 14.93 6.69
CA GLU A 226 -9.60 15.00 5.79
C GLU A 226 -10.62 13.94 6.19
N LEU A 227 -11.89 14.31 6.35
CA LEU A 227 -13.01 13.41 6.68
C LEU A 227 -13.86 13.17 5.45
N GLN A 228 -14.00 11.93 5.00
CA GLN A 228 -14.69 11.61 3.76
C GLN A 228 -15.76 10.53 3.93
N LEU A 229 -17.00 10.86 3.59
CA LEU A 229 -18.12 9.93 3.58
C LEU A 229 -18.21 9.18 2.25
N LYS A 230 -17.95 7.87 2.29
CA LYS A 230 -18.05 6.98 1.13
C LYS A 230 -19.39 6.24 1.14
N GLY A 231 -20.19 6.46 0.12
CA GLY A 231 -21.59 5.99 0.00
C GLY A 231 -22.64 7.09 0.21
N ALA A 232 -22.21 8.35 0.42
CA ALA A 232 -23.08 9.46 0.79
C ALA A 232 -23.84 10.14 -0.37
N GLY A 233 -23.84 9.55 -1.57
CA GLY A 233 -24.62 10.03 -2.72
C GLY A 233 -23.79 10.35 -3.96
N LYS A 234 -24.50 10.85 -4.98
CA LYS A 234 -23.91 11.16 -6.29
C LYS A 234 -23.08 12.44 -6.25
N THR A 235 -22.09 12.47 -7.13
CA THR A 235 -21.23 13.61 -7.40
C THR A 235 -21.13 13.83 -8.91
N PRO A 236 -20.53 14.94 -9.37
CA PRO A 236 -20.19 15.12 -10.79
C PRO A 236 -19.35 13.98 -11.39
N TYR A 237 -18.73 13.17 -10.53
CA TYR A 237 -17.76 12.11 -10.87
C TYR A 237 -18.37 10.69 -10.85
N SER A 238 -19.67 10.54 -10.54
CA SER A 238 -20.30 9.21 -10.38
C SER A 238 -20.34 8.36 -11.65
N ARG A 239 -20.06 8.92 -12.84
CA ARG A 239 -20.12 8.25 -14.15
C ARG A 239 -21.47 7.56 -14.39
N HIS A 240 -21.55 6.25 -14.20
CA HIS A 240 -22.78 5.45 -14.34
C HIS A 240 -23.29 4.89 -13.00
N ALA A 241 -22.58 5.17 -11.91
CA ALA A 241 -22.91 4.66 -10.57
C ALA A 241 -23.98 5.52 -9.88
N ASP A 242 -24.61 4.94 -8.86
CA ASP A 242 -25.64 5.58 -8.05
C ASP A 242 -25.10 6.45 -6.90
N GLY A 243 -23.78 6.44 -6.66
CA GLY A 243 -23.14 7.18 -5.57
C GLY A 243 -23.31 6.56 -4.18
N GLN A 244 -23.96 5.40 -4.08
CA GLN A 244 -24.25 4.72 -2.82
C GLN A 244 -23.28 3.56 -2.56
N ALA A 245 -23.16 3.13 -1.31
CA ALA A 245 -22.40 1.94 -0.92
C ALA A 245 -23.31 0.97 -0.16
N VAL A 246 -22.92 -0.32 -0.16
CA VAL A 246 -23.65 -1.38 0.55
C VAL A 246 -22.91 -1.77 1.82
N LEU A 247 -23.63 -2.35 2.78
CA LEU A 247 -23.11 -2.74 4.08
C LEU A 247 -21.94 -3.70 3.94
N ARG A 248 -22.02 -4.67 3.02
CA ARG A 248 -20.96 -5.64 2.76
C ARG A 248 -19.62 -4.99 2.41
N SER A 249 -19.57 -4.12 1.39
CA SER A 249 -18.32 -3.46 1.01
C SER A 249 -17.85 -2.47 2.09
N SER A 250 -18.80 -1.86 2.79
CA SER A 250 -18.53 -0.88 3.86
C SER A 250 -17.92 -1.53 5.12
N VAL A 251 -18.41 -2.72 5.52
CA VAL A 251 -17.82 -3.53 6.61
C VAL A 251 -16.39 -3.92 6.27
N ARG A 252 -16.15 -4.36 5.03
CA ARG A 252 -14.82 -4.77 4.56
C ARG A 252 -13.83 -3.63 4.59
N GLU A 253 -14.21 -2.47 4.06
CA GLU A 253 -13.36 -1.27 4.06
C GLU A 253 -13.09 -0.76 5.48
N PHE A 254 -14.12 -0.68 6.32
CA PHE A 254 -13.99 -0.25 7.72
C PHE A 254 -13.00 -1.15 8.49
N LEU A 255 -13.24 -2.47 8.48
CA LEU A 255 -12.40 -3.41 9.24
C LEU A 255 -10.98 -3.52 8.68
N CYS A 256 -10.80 -3.45 7.35
CA CYS A 256 -9.48 -3.57 6.76
C CYS A 256 -8.62 -2.32 6.96
N SER A 257 -9.23 -1.13 6.95
CA SER A 257 -8.54 0.12 7.31
C SER A 257 -7.91 0.00 8.70
N GLU A 258 -8.70 -0.42 9.70
CA GLU A 258 -8.23 -0.54 11.08
C GLU A 258 -7.30 -1.74 11.29
N THR A 259 -7.51 -2.83 10.55
CA THR A 259 -6.59 -3.98 10.53
C THR A 259 -5.20 -3.59 10.02
N MET A 260 -5.13 -2.84 8.92
CA MET A 260 -3.84 -2.44 8.36
C MET A 260 -3.10 -1.53 9.34
N HIS A 261 -3.82 -0.67 10.06
CA HIS A 261 -3.25 0.12 11.15
C HIS A 261 -2.70 -0.77 12.28
N GLY A 262 -3.48 -1.73 12.79
CA GLY A 262 -3.02 -2.66 13.83
C GLY A 262 -1.84 -3.55 13.40
N LEU A 263 -1.69 -3.82 12.11
CA LEU A 263 -0.53 -4.49 11.51
C LEU A 263 0.67 -3.55 11.28
N GLY A 264 0.58 -2.27 11.65
CA GLY A 264 1.62 -1.28 11.43
C GLY A 264 1.86 -0.93 9.94
N VAL A 265 0.87 -1.20 9.08
CA VAL A 265 0.92 -0.87 7.65
C VAL A 265 0.28 0.50 7.41
N PRO A 266 0.98 1.45 6.76
CA PRO A 266 0.42 2.78 6.47
C PRO A 266 -0.89 2.68 5.68
N THR A 267 -1.92 3.39 6.15
CA THR A 267 -3.27 3.28 5.60
C THR A 267 -4.16 4.49 5.89
N THR A 268 -5.19 4.71 5.07
CA THR A 268 -6.38 5.47 5.47
C THR A 268 -7.08 4.79 6.63
N ARG A 269 -7.61 5.57 7.56
CA ARG A 269 -8.33 5.06 8.73
C ARG A 269 -9.84 5.14 8.52
N ALA A 270 -10.61 4.41 9.31
CA ALA A 270 -12.07 4.43 9.26
C ALA A 270 -12.65 4.88 10.61
N LEU A 271 -13.30 6.03 10.63
CA LEU A 271 -13.86 6.62 11.85
C LEU A 271 -15.20 5.95 12.22
N THR A 272 -16.14 5.89 11.27
CA THR A 272 -17.48 5.34 11.50
C THR A 272 -17.95 4.45 10.36
N LEU A 273 -18.79 3.47 10.70
CA LEU A 273 -19.61 2.71 9.77
C LEU A 273 -21.08 2.84 10.19
N VAL A 274 -21.89 3.40 9.32
CA VAL A 274 -23.33 3.59 9.57
C VAL A 274 -24.16 2.91 8.49
N THR A 275 -25.28 2.32 8.90
CA THR A 275 -26.30 1.87 7.96
C THR A 275 -27.20 3.04 7.57
N THR A 276 -27.75 2.97 6.36
CA THR A 276 -28.71 3.97 5.86
C THR A 276 -30.15 3.59 6.17
N GLY A 277 -30.42 2.32 6.51
CA GLY A 277 -31.76 1.73 6.60
C GLY A 277 -32.56 1.73 5.29
N ARG A 278 -31.89 2.06 4.17
CA ARG A 278 -32.39 1.88 2.80
C ARG A 278 -31.65 0.74 2.13
N GLY A 279 -32.30 0.09 1.18
CA GLY A 279 -31.67 -0.92 0.35
C GLY A 279 -31.17 -0.34 -0.97
N VAL A 280 -30.04 -0.84 -1.44
CA VAL A 280 -29.34 -0.40 -2.64
C VAL A 280 -29.24 -1.58 -3.60
N TRP A 281 -29.55 -1.36 -4.88
CA TRP A 281 -29.50 -2.42 -5.89
C TRP A 281 -28.07 -2.70 -6.34
N ARG A 282 -27.63 -3.95 -6.22
CA ARG A 282 -26.30 -4.39 -6.67
C ARG A 282 -26.40 -5.70 -7.40
N ASP A 283 -25.67 -5.78 -8.50
CA ASP A 283 -25.34 -7.05 -9.15
C ASP A 283 -23.90 -7.38 -8.74
N MET A 284 -23.74 -8.28 -7.76
CA MET A 284 -22.45 -8.61 -7.17
C MET A 284 -21.54 -9.36 -8.16
N PHE A 285 -22.13 -10.14 -9.07
CA PHE A 285 -21.41 -11.02 -10.00
C PHE A 285 -21.38 -10.51 -11.44
N TYR A 286 -22.08 -9.40 -11.73
CA TYR A 286 -22.29 -8.86 -13.08
C TYR A 286 -22.95 -9.88 -14.02
N ASP A 287 -23.89 -10.68 -13.50
CA ASP A 287 -24.62 -11.72 -14.22
C ASP A 287 -26.02 -11.30 -14.69
N GLY A 288 -26.43 -10.07 -14.36
CA GLY A 288 -27.73 -9.50 -14.71
C GLY A 288 -28.84 -9.75 -13.69
N ASP A 289 -28.53 -10.31 -12.50
CA ASP A 289 -29.49 -10.55 -11.41
C ASP A 289 -29.25 -9.60 -10.21
N PRO A 290 -29.61 -8.31 -10.31
CA PRO A 290 -29.39 -7.36 -9.22
C PRO A 290 -30.28 -7.67 -8.02
N LYS A 291 -29.70 -7.62 -6.82
CA LYS A 291 -30.38 -7.81 -5.54
C LYS A 291 -30.31 -6.54 -4.71
N GLN A 292 -31.30 -6.36 -3.85
CA GLN A 292 -31.28 -5.27 -2.89
C GLN A 292 -30.40 -5.68 -1.70
N GLU A 293 -29.30 -4.98 -1.49
CA GLU A 293 -28.42 -5.12 -0.33
C GLU A 293 -28.62 -3.93 0.62
N PRO A 294 -28.44 -4.08 1.95
CA PRO A 294 -28.52 -2.95 2.87
C PRO A 294 -27.51 -1.85 2.51
N GLY A 295 -27.94 -0.60 2.44
CA GLY A 295 -27.07 0.55 2.16
C GLY A 295 -26.30 0.98 3.41
N ALA A 296 -25.05 1.42 3.23
CA ALA A 296 -24.20 1.90 4.31
C ALA A 296 -23.28 3.03 3.85
N VAL A 297 -22.72 3.76 4.83
CA VAL A 297 -21.73 4.81 4.62
C VAL A 297 -20.56 4.58 5.57
N VAL A 298 -19.34 4.69 5.05
CA VAL A 298 -18.11 4.70 5.85
C VAL A 298 -17.57 6.13 5.89
N CYS A 299 -17.30 6.64 7.08
CA CYS A 299 -16.49 7.85 7.24
C CYS A 299 -15.02 7.45 7.31
N ARG A 300 -14.27 7.73 6.24
CA ARG A 300 -12.83 7.48 6.16
C ARG A 300 -12.09 8.74 6.54
N ILE A 301 -10.92 8.59 7.13
CA ILE A 301 -10.05 9.71 7.48
C ILE A 301 -8.62 9.46 7.02
N ALA A 302 -7.97 10.51 6.54
CA ALA A 302 -6.57 10.48 6.14
C ALA A 302 -5.98 11.88 6.18
N PRO A 303 -4.65 12.05 6.27
CA PRO A 303 -4.05 13.39 6.12
C PRO A 303 -4.32 14.02 4.75
N SER A 304 -4.52 13.19 3.73
CA SER A 304 -4.92 13.61 2.39
C SER A 304 -5.45 12.42 1.57
N PHE A 305 -6.47 12.67 0.75
CA PHE A 305 -6.92 11.72 -0.29
C PHE A 305 -6.31 11.97 -1.68
N VAL A 306 -5.25 12.81 -1.80
CA VAL A 306 -4.53 13.04 -3.06
C VAL A 306 -3.83 11.77 -3.55
N ARG A 307 -3.88 11.56 -4.86
CA ARG A 307 -3.51 10.30 -5.52
C ARG A 307 -2.57 10.57 -6.69
N PHE A 308 -1.91 9.52 -7.21
CA PHE A 308 -1.14 9.66 -8.45
C PHE A 308 -2.07 10.12 -9.60
N GLY A 309 -3.28 9.57 -9.63
CA GLY A 309 -4.35 9.97 -10.54
C GLY A 309 -4.72 11.47 -10.53
N THR A 310 -4.54 12.15 -9.40
CA THR A 310 -4.84 13.58 -9.25
C THR A 310 -3.84 14.44 -10.03
N PHE A 311 -2.59 14.01 -10.16
CA PHE A 311 -1.58 14.64 -11.02
C PHE A 311 -1.76 14.26 -12.50
N GLN A 312 -2.14 13.01 -12.76
CA GLN A 312 -2.24 12.48 -14.12
C GLN A 312 -3.35 13.12 -14.94
N LEU A 313 -4.49 13.46 -14.34
CA LEU A 313 -5.60 14.06 -15.07
C LEU A 313 -5.23 15.41 -15.71
N PRO A 314 -4.77 16.43 -14.97
CA PRO A 314 -4.35 17.68 -15.59
C PRO A 314 -3.18 17.50 -16.57
N ALA A 315 -2.21 16.63 -16.26
CA ALA A 315 -1.12 16.30 -17.18
C ALA A 315 -1.63 15.74 -18.53
N SER A 316 -2.60 14.81 -18.49
CA SER A 316 -3.19 14.21 -19.71
C SER A 316 -3.97 15.20 -20.58
N ARG A 317 -4.31 16.38 -20.03
CA ARG A 317 -5.10 17.43 -20.70
C ARG A 317 -4.23 18.51 -21.32
N GLY A 318 -2.90 18.37 -21.23
CA GLY A 318 -1.93 19.23 -21.90
C GLY A 318 -1.84 20.64 -21.32
N GLU A 319 -1.33 21.56 -22.14
CA GLU A 319 -0.94 22.93 -21.74
C GLU A 319 -2.02 23.70 -20.98
N ALA A 320 -3.30 23.48 -21.31
CA ALA A 320 -4.41 24.19 -20.69
C ALA A 320 -4.63 23.86 -19.20
N GLU A 321 -4.17 22.69 -18.74
CA GLU A 321 -4.27 22.25 -17.35
C GLU A 321 -2.91 21.89 -16.72
N ARG A 322 -1.81 21.92 -17.50
CA ARG A 322 -0.44 21.74 -17.00
C ARG A 322 -0.13 22.51 -15.72
N PRO A 323 -0.51 23.81 -15.56
CA PRO A 323 -0.22 24.55 -14.33
C PRO A 323 -0.83 23.94 -13.07
N LEU A 324 -1.91 23.16 -13.18
CA LEU A 324 -2.54 22.47 -12.05
C LEU A 324 -1.64 21.37 -11.46
N VAL A 325 -0.80 20.72 -12.29
CA VAL A 325 0.15 19.71 -11.80
C VAL A 325 1.12 20.35 -10.82
N LYS A 326 1.66 21.53 -11.18
CA LYS A 326 2.56 22.29 -10.32
C LYS A 326 1.85 22.83 -9.07
N GLN A 327 0.66 23.42 -9.22
CA GLN A 327 -0.11 23.92 -8.07
C GLN A 327 -0.41 22.81 -7.06
N LEU A 328 -0.78 21.62 -7.54
CA LEU A 328 -1.00 20.45 -6.68
C LEU A 328 0.30 19.99 -6.02
N ALA A 329 1.42 19.96 -6.74
CA ALA A 329 2.71 19.59 -6.16
C ALA A 329 3.15 20.59 -5.07
N ASP A 330 3.01 21.88 -5.31
CA ASP A 330 3.28 22.94 -4.33
C ASP A 330 2.38 22.77 -3.10
N TYR A 331 1.09 22.50 -3.28
CA TYR A 331 0.16 22.22 -2.18
C TYR A 331 0.58 21.00 -1.36
N VAL A 332 0.87 19.89 -2.04
CA VAL A 332 1.28 18.63 -1.38
C VAL A 332 2.58 18.83 -0.60
N ILE A 333 3.56 19.54 -1.18
CA ILE A 333 4.81 19.85 -0.49
C ILE A 333 4.53 20.72 0.74
N LYS A 334 3.86 21.86 0.57
CA LYS A 334 3.59 22.81 1.65
C LYS A 334 2.92 22.16 2.86
N HIS A 335 1.95 21.27 2.63
CA HIS A 335 1.07 20.77 3.69
C HIS A 335 1.36 19.35 4.16
N HIS A 336 2.02 18.52 3.35
CA HIS A 336 2.26 17.12 3.68
C HIS A 336 3.74 16.73 3.63
N TYR A 337 4.59 17.55 3.02
CA TYR A 337 6.05 17.39 3.00
C TYR A 337 6.79 18.72 3.26
N PRO A 338 6.44 19.47 4.33
CA PRO A 338 6.95 20.83 4.52
C PRO A 338 8.48 20.89 4.67
N HIS A 339 9.12 19.80 5.11
CA HIS A 339 10.58 19.68 5.18
C HIS A 339 11.26 19.76 3.80
N LEU A 340 10.52 19.52 2.71
CA LEU A 340 11.04 19.64 1.34
C LEU A 340 11.04 21.09 0.81
N GLU A 341 10.30 22.02 1.43
CA GLU A 341 10.35 23.45 1.03
C GLU A 341 11.70 24.09 1.36
N ARG A 342 12.38 23.61 2.41
CA ARG A 342 13.62 24.23 2.93
C ARG A 342 14.90 23.59 2.39
N GLY A 343 14.78 22.57 1.54
CA GLY A 343 15.92 21.78 1.08
C GLY A 343 16.61 20.95 2.16
N GLU A 344 15.97 20.77 3.33
CA GLU A 344 16.43 19.97 4.48
C GLU A 344 16.35 18.45 4.23
N ALA A 345 16.14 18.03 2.98
CA ALA A 345 16.03 16.64 2.60
C ALA A 345 17.41 15.98 2.40
N ALA A 346 18.25 15.91 3.44
CA ALA A 346 19.27 14.86 3.65
C ALA A 346 20.22 15.15 4.83
N GLU A 347 19.71 15.34 6.06
CA GLU A 347 20.57 15.24 7.26
C GLU A 347 20.37 13.95 8.07
N ARG A 348 19.52 13.02 7.61
CA ARG A 348 19.52 11.65 8.14
C ARG A 348 20.19 10.73 7.13
N ASP A 349 21.40 10.31 7.48
CA ASP A 349 22.34 9.46 6.74
C ASP A 349 23.16 10.11 5.61
N ALA A 350 24.14 10.94 5.96
CA ALA A 350 25.33 11.13 5.13
C ALA A 350 26.55 11.61 5.94
N GLY A 351 27.24 10.66 6.57
CA GLY A 351 28.70 10.76 6.71
C GLY A 351 29.34 10.48 5.35
N ALA A 352 29.28 11.43 4.42
CA ALA A 352 30.05 11.40 3.18
C ALA A 352 30.18 12.81 2.60
N GLU A 353 31.41 13.29 2.54
CA GLU A 353 31.80 14.59 2.00
C GLU A 353 31.35 14.73 0.53
N ALA A 354 30.50 15.71 0.25
CA ALA A 354 30.22 16.18 -1.11
C ALA A 354 30.64 17.64 -1.23
N SER A 355 31.57 17.87 -2.16
CA SER A 355 32.15 19.16 -2.52
C SER A 355 31.12 20.13 -3.11
N SER A 356 31.23 21.39 -2.68
CA SER A 356 30.46 22.57 -3.08
C SER A 356 30.42 22.85 -4.59
N SER A 357 29.24 23.19 -5.12
CA SER A 357 29.02 24.41 -5.93
C SER A 357 27.54 24.61 -6.29
N GLY A 358 26.99 25.80 -5.98
CA GLY A 358 25.70 26.29 -6.47
C GLY A 358 24.70 26.67 -5.37
N GLU A 359 24.51 27.97 -5.13
CA GLU A 359 23.46 28.51 -4.26
C GLU A 359 22.07 28.08 -4.75
N GLY A 360 21.31 27.36 -3.91
CA GLY A 360 19.89 27.06 -4.12
C GLY A 360 19.52 25.61 -4.44
N ALA A 361 20.46 24.67 -4.47
CA ALA A 361 20.13 23.24 -4.65
C ALA A 361 19.77 22.58 -3.30
N PRO A 362 18.57 21.99 -3.14
CA PRO A 362 18.26 21.10 -2.03
C PRO A 362 19.29 19.96 -1.91
N ALA A 363 19.57 19.54 -0.68
CA ALA A 363 20.48 18.44 -0.41
C ALA A 363 20.04 17.18 -1.21
N GLY A 364 20.96 16.59 -1.98
CA GLY A 364 20.68 15.53 -2.96
C GLY A 364 20.74 15.96 -4.43
N GLY A 365 20.88 17.26 -4.73
CA GLY A 365 21.15 17.75 -6.09
C GLY A 365 19.91 17.97 -6.99
N TYR A 366 18.70 17.65 -6.51
CA TYR A 366 17.45 17.86 -7.25
C TYR A 366 16.63 19.02 -6.67
N ASN A 367 15.72 19.59 -7.47
CA ASN A 367 14.73 20.56 -6.96
C ASN A 367 13.73 19.90 -5.97
N LYS A 368 12.89 20.70 -5.31
CA LYS A 368 11.91 20.20 -4.32
C LYS A 368 10.92 19.16 -4.86
N TYR A 369 10.62 19.16 -6.16
CA TYR A 369 9.74 18.16 -6.78
C TYR A 369 10.44 16.83 -7.03
N GLY A 370 11.74 16.85 -7.33
CA GLY A 370 12.58 15.64 -7.37
C GLY A 370 12.69 15.00 -5.99
N ALA A 371 12.89 15.81 -4.95
CA ALA A 371 12.87 15.35 -3.56
C ALA A 371 11.50 14.75 -3.18
N LEU A 372 10.39 15.40 -3.58
CA LEU A 372 9.04 14.86 -3.40
C LEU A 372 8.90 13.50 -4.08
N PHE A 373 9.25 13.39 -5.36
CA PHE A 373 9.14 12.14 -6.11
C PHE A 373 9.95 11.00 -5.45
N LYS A 374 11.19 11.28 -5.02
CA LYS A 374 12.04 10.32 -4.31
C LYS A 374 11.38 9.82 -3.03
N GLU A 375 10.89 10.73 -2.18
CA GLU A 375 10.27 10.34 -0.92
C GLU A 375 8.96 9.57 -1.13
N VAL A 376 8.15 9.96 -2.12
CA VAL A 376 6.94 9.21 -2.52
C VAL A 376 7.31 7.80 -2.97
N ALA A 377 8.37 7.66 -3.79
CA ALA A 377 8.86 6.37 -4.25
C ALA A 377 9.27 5.46 -3.08
N GLU A 378 10.03 6.00 -2.12
CA GLU A 378 10.50 5.26 -0.95
C GLU A 378 9.38 4.87 0.01
N ARG A 379 8.42 5.79 0.28
CA ARG A 379 7.24 5.49 1.10
C ARG A 379 6.39 4.40 0.45
N THR A 380 6.15 4.51 -0.86
CA THR A 380 5.40 3.52 -1.64
C THR A 380 6.12 2.16 -1.65
N ALA A 381 7.45 2.15 -1.73
CA ALA A 381 8.26 0.94 -1.68
C ALA A 381 8.17 0.22 -0.32
N ARG A 382 8.26 0.97 0.79
CA ARG A 382 8.08 0.42 2.14
C ARG A 382 6.67 -0.11 2.34
N LEU A 383 5.65 0.57 1.82
CA LEU A 383 4.27 0.09 1.83
C LEU A 383 4.14 -1.25 1.10
N ALA A 384 4.67 -1.35 -0.12
CA ALA A 384 4.64 -2.58 -0.91
C ALA A 384 5.37 -3.73 -0.19
N ALA A 385 6.54 -3.48 0.41
CA ALA A 385 7.26 -4.49 1.18
C ALA A 385 6.45 -4.98 2.39
N LYS A 386 5.76 -4.07 3.10
CA LYS A 386 4.86 -4.43 4.20
C LYS A 386 3.67 -5.27 3.72
N TRP A 387 3.05 -4.94 2.58
CA TRP A 387 2.01 -5.78 1.98
C TRP A 387 2.51 -7.19 1.69
N GLN A 388 3.69 -7.33 1.09
CA GLN A 388 4.28 -8.66 0.87
C GLN A 388 4.58 -9.38 2.20
N GLY A 389 5.00 -8.64 3.23
CA GLY A 389 5.33 -9.18 4.55
C GLY A 389 4.15 -9.78 5.33
N VAL A 390 2.96 -9.17 5.20
CA VAL A 390 1.73 -9.65 5.86
C VAL A 390 0.82 -10.46 4.92
N GLY A 391 1.23 -10.69 3.67
CA GLY A 391 0.44 -11.44 2.71
C GLY A 391 -0.80 -10.69 2.22
N PHE A 392 -0.76 -9.36 2.11
CA PHE A 392 -1.90 -8.56 1.65
C PHE A 392 -1.90 -8.41 0.12
N ALA A 393 -3.00 -8.83 -0.51
CA ALA A 393 -3.30 -8.58 -1.92
C ALA A 393 -4.39 -7.51 -2.04
N HIS A 394 -4.05 -6.34 -2.61
CA HIS A 394 -4.97 -5.21 -2.75
C HIS A 394 -6.08 -5.46 -3.80
N GLY A 395 -5.73 -6.17 -4.88
CA GLY A 395 -6.66 -6.57 -5.95
C GLY A 395 -7.01 -5.50 -7.00
N VAL A 396 -6.74 -4.20 -6.76
CA VAL A 396 -7.02 -3.10 -7.71
C VAL A 396 -5.97 -1.99 -7.61
N LEU A 397 -4.75 -2.27 -8.05
CA LEU A 397 -3.62 -1.31 -8.01
C LEU A 397 -3.60 -0.41 -9.25
N ASN A 398 -4.73 0.26 -9.51
CA ASN A 398 -4.81 1.34 -10.48
C ASN A 398 -4.06 2.58 -9.96
N THR A 399 -3.64 3.50 -10.83
CA THR A 399 -2.94 4.72 -10.40
C THR A 399 -3.85 5.68 -9.61
N ASP A 400 -5.16 5.60 -9.79
CA ASP A 400 -6.14 6.28 -8.94
C ASP A 400 -6.30 5.65 -7.56
N ASN A 401 -5.66 4.51 -7.26
CA ASN A 401 -5.62 3.90 -5.92
C ASN A 401 -4.22 3.96 -5.30
N MET A 402 -3.33 4.80 -5.84
CA MET A 402 -2.01 5.06 -5.27
C MET A 402 -2.02 6.40 -4.55
N SER A 403 -1.96 6.38 -3.21
CA SER A 403 -1.86 7.58 -2.39
C SER A 403 -0.53 8.30 -2.63
N ILE A 404 -0.56 9.63 -2.74
CA ILE A 404 0.68 10.41 -2.79
C ILE A 404 1.49 10.27 -1.50
N LEU A 405 0.86 9.93 -0.38
CA LEU A 405 1.48 9.79 0.94
C LEU A 405 2.06 8.40 1.24
N GLY A 406 1.88 7.44 0.33
CA GLY A 406 2.26 6.04 0.55
C GLY A 406 1.35 5.34 1.57
N LEU A 407 0.05 5.60 1.51
CA LEU A 407 -0.99 4.94 2.31
C LEU A 407 -1.72 3.88 1.49
N THR A 408 -2.11 2.77 2.13
CA THR A 408 -3.16 1.88 1.61
C THR A 408 -4.48 2.66 1.54
N ILE A 409 -5.16 2.60 0.39
CA ILE A 409 -6.39 3.38 0.14
C ILE A 409 -7.32 2.59 -0.78
N ASP A 410 -8.64 2.80 -0.64
CA ASP A 410 -9.67 2.19 -1.49
C ASP A 410 -9.70 0.65 -1.48
N TYR A 411 -10.05 0.14 -0.31
CA TYR A 411 -10.37 -1.25 -0.08
C TYR A 411 -11.60 -1.69 -0.89
N GLY A 412 -11.39 -2.59 -1.85
CA GLY A 412 -12.47 -3.29 -2.56
C GLY A 412 -12.27 -4.81 -2.49
N PRO A 413 -11.92 -5.48 -3.60
CA PRO A 413 -11.66 -6.92 -3.61
C PRO A 413 -10.26 -7.24 -3.09
N PHE A 414 -9.92 -6.80 -1.88
CA PHE A 414 -8.68 -7.21 -1.22
C PHE A 414 -8.82 -8.59 -0.56
N ALA A 415 -7.68 -9.21 -0.25
CA ALA A 415 -7.62 -10.33 0.68
C ALA A 415 -6.23 -10.44 1.32
N PHE A 416 -6.19 -11.02 2.51
CA PHE A 416 -4.97 -11.62 3.04
C PHE A 416 -4.82 -13.04 2.47
N VAL A 417 -3.62 -13.41 2.10
CA VAL A 417 -3.28 -14.74 1.57
C VAL A 417 -3.45 -15.76 2.70
N ASP A 418 -4.38 -16.69 2.49
CA ASP A 418 -4.53 -17.88 3.33
C ASP A 418 -3.42 -18.89 2.95
N ALA A 419 -3.74 -19.90 2.13
CA ALA A 419 -2.73 -20.77 1.52
C ALA A 419 -1.85 -19.96 0.55
N PHE A 420 -0.53 -20.09 0.67
CA PHE A 420 0.40 -19.30 -0.13
C PHE A 420 0.32 -19.66 -1.62
N ASP A 421 0.06 -18.64 -2.45
CA ASP A 421 0.21 -18.67 -3.90
C ASP A 421 0.58 -17.26 -4.37
N ASP A 422 1.77 -17.09 -4.97
CA ASP A 422 2.21 -15.81 -5.53
C ASP A 422 1.33 -15.36 -6.72
N GLN A 423 0.60 -16.29 -7.35
CA GLN A 423 -0.33 -16.00 -8.43
C GLN A 423 -1.78 -15.81 -7.94
N PHE A 424 -1.99 -15.74 -6.62
CA PHE A 424 -3.29 -15.46 -6.04
C PHE A 424 -3.77 -14.05 -6.38
N THR A 425 -4.99 -13.95 -6.91
CA THR A 425 -5.71 -12.68 -7.01
C THR A 425 -7.07 -12.79 -6.33
N PRO A 426 -7.41 -11.87 -5.42
CA PRO A 426 -8.74 -11.79 -4.84
C PRO A 426 -9.78 -11.16 -5.78
N ASN A 427 -9.36 -10.57 -6.90
CA ASN A 427 -10.24 -9.85 -7.79
C ASN A 427 -10.72 -10.71 -8.97
N THR A 428 -11.99 -11.09 -8.97
CA THR A 428 -12.67 -11.81 -10.06
C THR A 428 -12.73 -11.02 -11.38
N SER A 429 -12.61 -9.69 -11.32
CA SER A 429 -12.55 -8.82 -12.49
C SER A 429 -11.12 -8.66 -13.05
N ASP A 430 -10.14 -9.37 -12.50
CA ASP A 430 -8.74 -9.40 -12.96
C ASP A 430 -8.38 -10.77 -13.59
N PRO A 431 -8.93 -11.11 -14.77
CA PRO A 431 -8.69 -12.42 -15.39
C PRO A 431 -7.23 -12.61 -15.84
N THR A 432 -6.50 -11.52 -16.07
CA THR A 432 -5.08 -11.54 -16.44
C THR A 432 -4.16 -11.62 -15.23
N ARG A 433 -4.71 -11.56 -14.01
CA ARG A 433 -3.96 -11.59 -12.74
C ARG A 433 -2.92 -10.47 -12.67
N ARG A 434 -3.21 -9.31 -13.28
CA ARG A 434 -2.33 -8.14 -13.24
C ARG A 434 -1.99 -7.77 -11.81
N TYR A 435 -2.96 -7.85 -10.90
CA TYR A 435 -2.85 -7.44 -9.51
C TYR A 435 -2.71 -8.62 -8.54
N ALA A 436 -2.22 -9.77 -9.02
CA ALA A 436 -1.89 -10.89 -8.14
C ALA A 436 -0.84 -10.51 -7.10
N PHE A 437 -0.85 -11.21 -5.96
CA PHE A 437 0.00 -10.95 -4.80
C PHE A 437 1.49 -10.81 -5.17
N GLY A 438 2.04 -11.71 -5.98
CA GLY A 438 3.44 -11.67 -6.42
C GLY A 438 3.76 -10.55 -7.41
N ASN A 439 2.74 -10.02 -8.11
CA ASN A 439 2.91 -8.99 -9.15
C ASN A 439 2.84 -7.56 -8.60
N GLN A 440 2.37 -7.36 -7.35
CA GLN A 440 2.16 -6.02 -6.79
C GLN A 440 3.42 -5.12 -6.85
N PRO A 441 4.63 -5.59 -6.50
CA PRO A 441 5.83 -4.74 -6.54
C PRO A 441 6.12 -4.16 -7.93
N ASP A 442 5.96 -4.98 -8.98
CA ASP A 442 6.21 -4.58 -10.37
C ASP A 442 5.13 -3.64 -10.91
N VAL A 443 3.86 -3.91 -10.56
CA VAL A 443 2.75 -3.02 -10.91
C VAL A 443 2.91 -1.65 -10.28
N ILE A 444 3.37 -1.60 -9.02
CA ILE A 444 3.60 -0.35 -8.32
C ILE A 444 4.77 0.42 -8.94
N LEU A 445 5.85 -0.26 -9.35
CA LEU A 445 6.91 0.37 -10.14
C LEU A 445 6.35 0.98 -11.44
N TRP A 446 5.47 0.26 -12.14
CA TRP A 446 4.78 0.81 -13.31
C TRP A 446 3.94 2.05 -12.94
N ASN A 447 3.21 2.03 -11.82
CA ASN A 447 2.47 3.20 -11.34
C ASN A 447 3.39 4.39 -11.01
N MET A 448 4.60 4.15 -10.48
CA MET A 448 5.61 5.18 -10.24
C MET A 448 6.11 5.82 -11.54
N VAL A 449 6.28 5.02 -12.61
CA VAL A 449 6.58 5.54 -13.95
C VAL A 449 5.45 6.45 -14.45
N GLN A 450 4.20 6.08 -14.22
CA GLN A 450 3.07 6.92 -14.62
C GLN A 450 2.96 8.22 -13.79
N LEU A 451 3.44 8.23 -12.55
CA LEU A 451 3.57 9.47 -11.76
C LEU A 451 4.72 10.34 -12.30
N ALA A 452 5.87 9.74 -12.62
CA ALA A 452 7.01 10.45 -13.20
C ALA A 452 6.63 11.14 -14.53
N ASN A 453 5.87 10.45 -15.39
CA ASN A 453 5.33 11.02 -16.61
C ASN A 453 4.45 12.26 -16.34
N ALA A 454 3.59 12.21 -15.31
CA ALA A 454 2.78 13.37 -14.94
C ALA A 454 3.65 14.55 -14.45
N PHE A 455 4.74 14.27 -13.71
CA PHE A 455 5.68 15.29 -13.25
C PHE A 455 6.47 15.90 -14.41
N ILE A 456 6.85 15.10 -15.41
CA ILE A 456 7.51 15.58 -16.63
C ILE A 456 6.58 16.50 -17.43
N GLU A 457 5.34 16.04 -17.68
CA GLU A 457 4.33 16.85 -18.38
C GLU A 457 3.97 18.14 -17.62
N GLY A 458 4.08 18.10 -16.29
CA GLY A 458 3.95 19.25 -15.39
C GLY A 458 5.17 20.17 -15.33
N GLU A 459 6.23 19.88 -16.08
CA GLU A 459 7.53 20.59 -16.04
C GLU A 459 8.16 20.63 -14.63
N LEU A 460 7.86 19.64 -13.80
CA LEU A 460 8.42 19.50 -12.45
C LEU A 460 9.74 18.72 -12.45
N LEU A 461 9.87 17.81 -13.42
CA LEU A 461 11.04 16.99 -13.68
C LEU A 461 11.36 16.96 -15.16
N THR A 462 12.64 16.82 -15.48
CA THR A 462 13.11 16.42 -16.80
C THR A 462 13.14 14.90 -16.93
N THR A 463 13.15 14.38 -18.16
CA THR A 463 13.29 12.93 -18.39
C THR A 463 14.58 12.34 -17.75
N PRO A 464 15.76 12.99 -17.84
CA PRO A 464 16.95 12.50 -17.16
C PRO A 464 16.81 12.42 -15.63
N GLU A 465 16.26 13.46 -14.99
CA GLU A 465 16.02 13.45 -13.54
C GLU A 465 15.06 12.32 -13.14
N ALA A 466 13.97 12.13 -13.89
CA ALA A 466 13.05 11.03 -13.63
C ALA A 466 13.71 9.65 -13.77
N GLN A 467 14.60 9.47 -14.77
CA GLN A 467 15.35 8.22 -14.95
C GLN A 467 16.32 7.94 -13.81
N GLU A 468 16.92 8.99 -13.25
CA GLU A 468 17.84 8.90 -12.11
C GLU A 468 17.11 8.61 -10.79
N LEU A 469 15.90 9.15 -10.63
CA LEU A 469 15.10 9.01 -9.41
C LEU A 469 14.26 7.72 -9.36
N LEU A 470 13.84 7.17 -10.50
CA LEU A 470 13.03 5.94 -10.56
C LEU A 470 13.61 4.75 -9.78
N PRO A 471 14.93 4.50 -9.77
CA PRO A 471 15.57 3.47 -8.94
C PRO A 471 15.36 3.59 -7.43
N ALA A 472 14.93 4.75 -6.90
CA ALA A 472 14.65 4.90 -5.48
C ALA A 472 13.59 3.90 -4.97
N TYR A 473 12.57 3.60 -5.79
CA TYR A 473 11.55 2.61 -5.46
C TYR A 473 12.11 1.18 -5.29
N PRO A 474 12.71 0.54 -6.33
CA PRO A 474 13.16 -0.85 -6.19
C PRO A 474 14.28 -1.01 -5.15
N LEU A 475 15.14 0.00 -4.94
CA LEU A 475 16.17 -0.03 -3.91
C LEU A 475 15.57 -0.04 -2.49
N ALA A 476 14.62 0.86 -2.22
CA ALA A 476 13.94 0.91 -0.93
C ALA A 476 13.09 -0.34 -0.70
N PHE A 477 12.40 -0.84 -1.72
CA PHE A 477 11.59 -2.06 -1.63
C PHE A 477 12.45 -3.27 -1.29
N GLY A 478 13.55 -3.47 -2.01
CA GLY A 478 14.44 -4.59 -1.77
C GLY A 478 15.07 -4.55 -0.38
N THR A 479 15.42 -3.37 0.12
CA THR A 479 15.97 -3.19 1.47
C THR A 479 14.95 -3.55 2.54
N GLU A 480 13.76 -2.96 2.48
CA GLU A 480 12.68 -3.21 3.45
C GLU A 480 12.22 -4.68 3.40
N TYR A 481 12.01 -5.24 2.21
CA TYR A 481 11.55 -6.61 2.04
C TYR A 481 12.52 -7.62 2.64
N ARG A 482 13.83 -7.46 2.39
CA ARG A 482 14.87 -8.34 2.94
C ARG A 482 14.91 -8.25 4.47
N ALA A 483 14.86 -7.05 5.04
CA ALA A 483 14.83 -6.84 6.48
C ALA A 483 13.59 -7.49 7.12
N LEU A 484 12.40 -7.30 6.52
CA LEU A 484 11.16 -7.92 6.97
C LEU A 484 11.24 -9.45 6.92
N MET A 485 11.69 -10.04 5.81
CA MET A 485 11.77 -11.50 5.69
C MET A 485 12.79 -12.12 6.65
N ALA A 486 13.94 -11.47 6.86
CA ALA A 486 14.90 -11.90 7.88
C ALA A 486 14.28 -11.90 9.27
N ALA A 487 13.63 -10.80 9.67
CA ALA A 487 12.95 -10.69 10.96
C ALA A 487 11.83 -11.72 11.13
N LYS A 488 11.02 -11.96 10.09
CA LYS A 488 9.95 -12.96 10.10
C LYS A 488 10.47 -14.38 10.25
N MET A 489 11.67 -14.68 9.78
CA MET A 489 12.34 -15.97 9.96
C MET A 489 13.23 -16.01 11.21
N GLY A 490 13.34 -14.93 11.99
CA GLY A 490 14.22 -14.87 13.15
C GLY A 490 15.71 -15.02 12.78
N LEU A 491 16.11 -14.52 11.61
CA LEU A 491 17.48 -14.52 11.12
C LEU A 491 18.09 -13.11 11.21
N PRO A 492 19.41 -13.00 11.47
CA PRO A 492 20.08 -11.69 11.52
C PRO A 492 20.14 -11.01 10.14
N GLU A 493 20.23 -11.80 9.08
CA GLU A 493 20.29 -11.32 7.69
C GLU A 493 19.37 -12.14 6.79
N TYR A 494 19.02 -11.55 5.64
CA TYR A 494 18.18 -12.18 4.64
C TYR A 494 18.93 -13.31 3.92
N ASP A 495 18.42 -14.53 4.02
CA ASP A 495 18.92 -15.68 3.27
C ASP A 495 18.02 -15.96 2.05
N ALA A 496 18.54 -15.68 0.85
CA ALA A 496 17.76 -15.76 -0.38
C ALA A 496 17.37 -17.20 -0.74
N ASP A 497 18.28 -18.16 -0.60
CA ASP A 497 18.04 -19.55 -0.98
C ASP A 497 17.04 -20.20 -0.03
N LEU A 498 17.17 -19.94 1.28
CA LEU A 498 16.25 -20.43 2.29
C LEU A 498 14.84 -19.86 2.08
N THR A 499 14.73 -18.54 1.85
CA THR A 499 13.44 -17.88 1.60
C THR A 499 12.78 -18.41 0.34
N THR A 500 13.54 -18.57 -0.75
CA THR A 500 13.05 -19.09 -2.03
C THR A 500 12.48 -20.49 -1.87
N THR A 501 13.26 -21.37 -1.24
CA THR A 501 12.89 -22.77 -1.03
C THR A 501 11.65 -22.88 -0.14
N MET A 502 11.57 -22.09 0.94
CA MET A 502 10.39 -22.00 1.81
C MET A 502 9.13 -21.68 1.01
N PHE A 503 9.14 -20.60 0.22
CA PHE A 503 7.97 -20.22 -0.58
C PHE A 503 7.60 -21.24 -1.65
N GLN A 504 8.57 -21.92 -2.27
CA GLN A 504 8.30 -23.02 -3.19
C GLN A 504 7.58 -24.19 -2.51
N LEU A 505 8.03 -24.57 -1.31
CA LEU A 505 7.40 -25.63 -0.51
C LEU A 505 6.00 -25.21 -0.04
N MET A 506 5.85 -23.99 0.47
CA MET A 506 4.55 -23.44 0.90
C MET A 506 3.54 -23.44 -0.24
N LYS A 507 3.95 -23.02 -1.44
CA LYS A 507 3.09 -23.00 -2.63
C LYS A 507 2.67 -24.40 -3.04
N ARG A 508 3.64 -25.32 -3.11
CA ARG A 508 3.40 -26.72 -3.51
C ARG A 508 2.38 -27.39 -2.60
N ASP A 509 2.53 -27.17 -1.29
CA ASP A 509 1.74 -27.88 -0.27
C ASP A 509 0.56 -27.04 0.26
N SER A 510 0.29 -25.88 -0.35
CA SER A 510 -0.80 -24.96 0.03
C SER A 510 -0.78 -24.56 1.52
N VAL A 511 0.42 -24.31 2.04
CA VAL A 511 0.64 -23.97 3.46
C VAL A 511 0.11 -22.57 3.75
N ASP A 512 -0.56 -22.41 4.89
CA ASP A 512 -1.07 -21.11 5.35
C ASP A 512 0.07 -20.12 5.61
N PHE A 513 0.02 -18.97 4.94
CA PHE A 513 1.09 -17.96 4.96
C PHE A 513 1.32 -17.41 6.36
N THR A 514 0.26 -16.97 7.03
CA THR A 514 0.35 -16.32 8.34
C THR A 514 0.77 -17.32 9.41
N ASN A 515 0.10 -18.47 9.46
CA ASN A 515 0.34 -19.45 10.49
C ASN A 515 1.71 -20.13 10.34
N HIS A 516 2.24 -20.28 9.12
CA HIS A 516 3.59 -20.78 8.92
C HIS A 516 4.63 -19.90 9.61
N PHE A 517 4.63 -18.59 9.31
CA PHE A 517 5.56 -17.66 9.94
C PHE A 517 5.38 -17.57 11.46
N ARG A 518 4.14 -17.65 11.96
CA ARG A 518 3.89 -17.70 13.41
C ARG A 518 4.46 -18.97 14.04
N ALA A 519 4.31 -20.12 13.39
CA ALA A 519 4.81 -21.42 13.85
C ALA A 519 6.34 -21.52 13.85
N LEU A 520 7.04 -20.81 12.96
CA LEU A 520 8.51 -20.76 13.00
C LEU A 520 9.06 -20.22 14.33
N GLY A 521 8.28 -19.39 15.05
CA GLY A 521 8.66 -18.92 16.38
C GLY A 521 8.76 -20.03 17.44
N ASP A 522 8.18 -21.21 17.19
CA ASP A 522 8.22 -22.37 18.07
C ASP A 522 9.36 -23.35 17.76
N VAL A 523 10.16 -23.08 16.70
CA VAL A 523 11.35 -23.88 16.37
C VAL A 523 12.42 -23.66 17.43
N THR A 524 13.05 -24.73 17.92
CA THR A 524 14.10 -24.68 18.96
C THR A 524 15.45 -25.13 18.41
N THR A 525 16.53 -24.48 18.84
CA THR A 525 17.92 -24.82 18.42
C THR A 525 18.52 -26.01 19.17
N GLY A 526 17.82 -26.54 20.19
CA GLY A 526 18.27 -27.69 20.97
C GLY A 526 18.26 -29.04 20.23
N LEU A 527 17.58 -29.14 19.08
CA LEU A 527 17.57 -30.33 18.24
C LEU A 527 18.87 -30.42 17.43
N ASP A 528 19.46 -31.62 17.33
CA ASP A 528 20.56 -31.89 16.40
C ASP A 528 20.00 -32.17 15.00
N GLU A 529 20.16 -31.24 14.07
CA GLU A 529 19.60 -31.30 12.72
C GLU A 529 20.10 -32.50 11.90
N GLN A 530 21.25 -33.07 12.26
CA GLN A 530 21.83 -34.22 11.55
C GLN A 530 21.27 -35.56 12.02
N SER A 531 20.83 -35.66 13.28
CA SER A 531 20.35 -36.91 13.87
C SER A 531 18.84 -36.92 14.16
N ALA A 532 18.19 -35.76 14.22
CA ALA A 532 16.76 -35.65 14.43
C ALA A 532 15.95 -36.30 13.29
N SER A 533 14.90 -37.02 13.68
CA SER A 533 13.92 -37.58 12.75
C SER A 533 13.11 -36.48 12.05
N GLU A 534 12.48 -36.81 10.92
CA GLU A 534 11.60 -35.88 10.22
C GLU A 534 10.40 -35.44 11.08
N GLU A 535 9.93 -36.30 11.98
CA GLU A 535 8.85 -35.98 12.91
C GLU A 535 9.28 -34.93 13.94
N GLU A 536 10.47 -35.09 14.53
CA GLU A 536 11.03 -34.13 15.49
C GLU A 536 11.33 -32.77 14.83
N LEU A 537 11.90 -32.78 13.62
CA LEU A 537 12.21 -31.56 12.87
C LEU A 537 10.93 -30.76 12.53
N LEU A 538 9.86 -31.45 12.17
CA LEU A 538 8.63 -30.82 11.66
C LEU A 538 7.56 -30.60 12.73
N ALA A 539 7.75 -31.08 13.95
CA ALA A 539 6.80 -30.90 15.05
C ALA A 539 6.30 -29.44 15.23
N PRO A 540 7.14 -28.40 15.12
CA PRO A 540 6.67 -27.01 15.21
C PRO A 540 5.71 -26.60 14.08
N LEU A 541 5.82 -27.22 12.90
CA LEU A 541 5.03 -26.89 11.71
C LEU A 541 3.84 -27.83 11.48
N GLU A 542 3.62 -28.82 12.35
CA GLU A 542 2.62 -29.87 12.14
C GLU A 542 1.19 -29.30 11.95
N GLY A 543 0.86 -28.23 12.69
CA GLY A 543 -0.43 -27.54 12.59
C GLY A 543 -0.71 -26.89 11.23
N VAL A 544 0.32 -26.64 10.41
CA VAL A 544 0.18 -25.99 9.09
C VAL A 544 0.56 -26.87 7.90
N LEU A 545 1.39 -27.90 8.11
CA LEU A 545 1.80 -28.83 7.04
C LEU A 545 0.74 -29.88 6.72
N GLY A 546 -0.18 -30.17 7.65
CA GLY A 546 -1.24 -31.15 7.46
C GLY A 546 -0.70 -32.49 6.95
N ARG A 547 -1.23 -32.99 5.83
CA ARG A 547 -0.87 -34.29 5.22
C ARG A 547 0.07 -34.14 4.02
N SER A 548 1.06 -33.24 4.05
CA SER A 548 2.03 -33.15 2.95
C SER A 548 2.66 -34.53 2.65
N GLU A 549 2.66 -34.94 1.38
CA GLU A 549 3.22 -36.23 0.94
C GLU A 549 4.75 -36.19 0.79
N LYS A 550 5.37 -35.00 0.91
CA LYS A 550 6.80 -34.75 0.69
C LYS A 550 7.43 -34.08 1.91
N ARG A 551 7.25 -34.71 3.07
CA ARG A 551 7.80 -34.23 4.35
C ARG A 551 9.32 -34.20 4.39
N SER A 552 9.99 -35.07 3.62
CA SER A 552 11.45 -35.07 3.48
C SER A 552 12.00 -33.71 3.03
N ASP A 553 11.36 -33.07 2.04
CA ASP A 553 11.82 -31.79 1.50
C ASP A 553 11.67 -30.66 2.52
N TRP A 554 10.63 -30.73 3.35
CA TRP A 554 10.45 -29.82 4.49
C TRP A 554 11.48 -30.07 5.58
N ALA A 555 11.79 -31.34 5.87
CA ALA A 555 12.82 -31.69 6.84
C ALA A 555 14.19 -31.18 6.37
N ASP A 556 14.54 -31.34 5.10
CA ASP A 556 15.78 -30.80 4.52
C ASP A 556 15.86 -29.27 4.63
N TRP A 557 14.76 -28.58 4.32
CA TRP A 557 14.67 -27.13 4.53
C TRP A 557 14.83 -26.75 6.01
N MET A 558 14.18 -27.49 6.93
CA MET A 558 14.28 -27.26 8.37
C MET A 558 15.71 -27.49 8.89
N ARG A 559 16.43 -28.48 8.37
CA ARG A 559 17.85 -28.69 8.72
C ARG A 559 18.70 -27.49 8.32
N ALA A 560 18.53 -26.99 7.10
CA ALA A 560 19.23 -25.80 6.64
C ALA A 560 18.88 -24.56 7.49
N TYR A 561 17.60 -24.39 7.83
CA TYR A 561 17.13 -23.31 8.70
C TYR A 561 17.71 -23.39 10.12
N LEU A 562 17.68 -24.57 10.75
CA LEU A 562 18.25 -24.80 12.08
C LEU A 562 19.75 -24.50 12.12
N GLY A 563 20.50 -24.89 11.08
CA GLY A 563 21.91 -24.54 10.95
C GLY A 563 22.12 -23.02 11.02
N LYS A 564 21.31 -22.24 10.28
CA LYS A 564 21.37 -20.77 10.31
C LYS A 564 21.00 -20.18 11.67
N LEU A 565 20.00 -20.74 12.35
CA LEU A 565 19.61 -20.30 13.68
C LEU A 565 20.72 -20.57 14.72
N LYS A 566 21.37 -21.72 14.63
CA LYS A 566 22.51 -22.08 15.51
C LYS A 566 23.71 -21.16 15.27
N ASP A 567 24.03 -20.87 14.02
CA ASP A 567 25.11 -19.95 13.65
C ASP A 567 24.86 -18.53 14.17
N ALA A 568 23.60 -18.08 14.21
CA ALA A 568 23.22 -16.78 14.75
C ALA A 568 23.42 -16.69 16.28
N GLY A 569 23.23 -17.81 17.01
CA GLY A 569 23.53 -17.90 18.45
C GLY A 569 22.49 -17.25 19.38
N ASP A 570 21.34 -16.83 18.86
CA ASP A 570 20.26 -16.25 19.66
C ASP A 570 19.55 -17.27 20.57
N SER A 571 19.10 -16.83 21.75
CA SER A 571 18.27 -17.66 22.61
C SER A 571 16.91 -17.95 21.96
N ASP A 572 16.40 -19.17 22.09
CA ASP A 572 15.09 -19.55 21.53
C ASP A 572 13.95 -18.67 22.05
N SER A 573 14.02 -18.29 23.34
CA SER A 573 13.04 -17.39 23.97
C SER A 573 13.05 -16.00 23.34
N ASP A 574 14.22 -15.40 23.16
CA ASP A 574 14.32 -14.03 22.66
C ASP A 574 14.01 -13.97 21.16
N ARG A 575 14.46 -14.97 20.40
CA ARG A 575 14.08 -15.15 19.00
C ARG A 575 12.57 -15.27 18.84
N LYS A 576 11.90 -16.12 19.63
CA LYS A 576 10.43 -16.27 19.60
C LYS A 576 9.72 -14.95 19.89
N LYS A 577 10.17 -14.20 20.91
CA LYS A 577 9.60 -12.87 21.23
C LYS A 577 9.79 -11.88 20.07
N ALA A 578 10.96 -11.84 19.44
CA ALA A 578 11.24 -10.98 18.30
C ALA A 578 10.37 -11.34 17.09
N MET A 579 10.28 -12.63 16.76
CA MET A 579 9.44 -13.13 15.66
C MET A 579 7.96 -12.86 15.91
N ASN A 580 7.46 -13.07 17.13
CA ASN A 580 6.04 -12.83 17.45
C ASN A 580 5.63 -11.35 17.35
N ARG A 581 6.58 -10.41 17.43
CA ARG A 581 6.33 -8.98 17.21
C ARG A 581 6.15 -8.61 15.72
N VAL A 582 6.62 -9.45 14.80
CA VAL A 582 6.57 -9.20 13.34
C VAL A 582 5.73 -10.23 12.58
N ASN A 583 5.43 -11.37 13.20
CA ASN A 583 4.57 -12.42 12.66
C ASN A 583 3.21 -12.37 13.36
N PRO A 584 2.17 -11.83 12.69
CA PRO A 584 0.87 -11.66 13.32
C PRO A 584 0.27 -13.02 13.68
N ARG A 585 -0.44 -13.04 14.81
CA ARG A 585 -1.27 -14.17 15.22
C ARG A 585 -2.60 -14.20 14.47
N TYR A 586 -3.12 -13.01 14.16
CA TYR A 586 -4.40 -12.81 13.49
C TYR A 586 -4.23 -11.93 12.25
N VAL A 587 -4.89 -12.31 11.16
CA VAL A 587 -5.11 -11.46 9.98
C VAL A 587 -6.59 -11.46 9.65
N LEU A 588 -7.08 -10.40 9.00
CA LEU A 588 -8.49 -10.25 8.67
C LEU A 588 -8.86 -11.11 7.45
N ARG A 589 -9.01 -12.42 7.67
CA ARG A 589 -9.32 -13.40 6.62
C ARG A 589 -10.69 -13.14 6.02
N ASN A 590 -10.85 -13.40 4.72
CA ASN A 590 -12.11 -13.10 4.02
C ASN A 590 -13.32 -13.87 4.57
N TYR A 591 -13.13 -15.08 5.12
CA TYR A 591 -14.24 -15.81 5.74
C TYR A 591 -14.74 -15.12 7.03
N MET A 592 -13.85 -14.46 7.79
CA MET A 592 -14.22 -13.70 8.99
C MET A 592 -15.07 -12.50 8.61
N LEU A 593 -14.65 -11.78 7.56
CA LEU A 593 -15.44 -10.71 6.96
C LEU A 593 -16.80 -11.20 6.52
N GLN A 594 -16.89 -12.35 5.83
CA GLN A 594 -18.16 -12.91 5.41
C GLN A 594 -19.08 -13.25 6.60
N ASN A 595 -18.55 -13.81 7.68
CA ASN A 595 -19.32 -14.08 8.90
C ASN A 595 -19.85 -12.78 9.53
N ALA A 596 -19.00 -11.75 9.63
CA ALA A 596 -19.37 -10.45 10.17
C ALA A 596 -20.43 -9.75 9.31
N ILE A 597 -20.30 -9.83 7.99
CA ILE A 597 -21.26 -9.28 7.03
C ILE A 597 -22.62 -9.99 7.17
N ALA A 598 -22.62 -11.33 7.17
CA ALA A 598 -23.86 -12.11 7.28
C ALA A 598 -24.63 -11.80 8.58
N ALA A 599 -23.91 -11.64 9.70
CA ALA A 599 -24.51 -11.18 10.96
C ALA A 599 -25.07 -9.76 10.84
N ALA A 600 -24.26 -8.83 10.30
CA ALA A 600 -24.62 -7.41 10.20
C ALA A 600 -25.84 -7.16 9.29
N GLU A 601 -26.02 -7.95 8.22
CA GLU A 601 -27.20 -7.88 7.35
C GLU A 601 -28.51 -8.23 8.09
N THR A 602 -28.43 -8.98 9.19
CA THR A 602 -29.56 -9.29 10.07
C THR A 602 -29.70 -8.32 11.26
N GLY A 603 -28.85 -7.29 11.33
CA GLY A 603 -28.83 -6.30 12.40
C GLY A 603 -27.95 -6.65 13.60
N ASP A 604 -27.24 -7.79 13.57
CA ASP A 604 -26.27 -8.15 14.60
C ASP A 604 -24.86 -7.65 14.24
N TYR A 605 -24.40 -6.61 14.93
CA TYR A 605 -23.09 -5.99 14.72
C TYR A 605 -22.00 -6.53 15.66
N GLY A 606 -22.30 -7.56 16.47
CA GLY A 606 -21.38 -8.09 17.48
C GLY A 606 -20.08 -8.65 16.90
N GLU A 607 -20.17 -9.37 15.77
CA GLU A 607 -18.99 -9.94 15.11
C GLU A 607 -18.12 -8.85 14.47
N VAL A 608 -18.71 -7.80 13.88
CA VAL A 608 -17.97 -6.62 13.36
C VAL A 608 -17.16 -5.97 14.48
N ARG A 609 -17.79 -5.71 15.63
CA ARG A 609 -17.12 -5.10 16.80
C ARG A 609 -16.07 -6.01 17.42
N THR A 610 -16.27 -7.32 17.37
CA THR A 610 -15.28 -8.31 17.83
C THR A 610 -14.04 -8.31 16.95
N LEU A 611 -14.21 -8.33 15.63
CA LEU A 611 -13.09 -8.24 14.70
C LEU A 611 -12.37 -6.89 14.82
N LEU A 612 -13.08 -5.78 14.99
CA LEU A 612 -12.46 -4.47 15.21
C LEU A 612 -11.53 -4.50 16.44
N ARG A 613 -11.98 -5.06 17.56
CA ARG A 613 -11.14 -5.19 18.78
C ARG A 613 -9.97 -6.14 18.58
N LEU A 614 -10.22 -7.31 17.99
CA LEU A 614 -9.20 -8.33 17.72
C LEU A 614 -8.02 -7.75 16.94
N MET A 615 -8.32 -6.96 15.91
CA MET A 615 -7.32 -6.44 14.98
C MET A 615 -6.56 -5.20 15.49
N ARG A 616 -6.81 -4.75 16.73
CA ARG A 616 -5.99 -3.70 17.38
C ARG A 616 -4.61 -4.21 17.79
N THR A 617 -4.54 -5.46 18.27
CA THR A 617 -3.28 -6.10 18.69
C THR A 617 -3.10 -7.46 17.99
N PRO A 618 -2.98 -7.48 16.65
CA PRO A 618 -3.00 -8.71 15.86
C PRO A 618 -1.79 -9.63 16.08
N TYR A 619 -0.74 -9.15 16.75
CA TYR A 619 0.50 -9.90 17.06
C TYR A 619 0.44 -10.66 18.38
N GLU A 620 -0.47 -10.27 19.27
CA GLU A 620 -0.62 -10.85 20.61
C GLU A 620 -1.55 -12.06 20.59
N ASP A 621 -1.29 -13.05 21.44
CA ASP A 621 -2.26 -14.11 21.69
C ASP A 621 -3.36 -13.58 22.61
N GLN A 622 -4.62 -13.65 22.16
CA GLN A 622 -5.76 -13.11 22.88
C GLN A 622 -6.65 -14.26 23.40
N PRO A 623 -6.79 -14.43 24.74
CA PRO A 623 -7.59 -15.51 25.31
C PRO A 623 -9.05 -15.49 24.83
N GLY A 624 -9.55 -16.65 24.38
CA GLY A 624 -10.91 -16.79 23.84
C GLY A 624 -11.06 -16.41 22.36
N MET A 625 -9.98 -15.95 21.72
CA MET A 625 -9.95 -15.59 20.30
C MET A 625 -9.24 -16.63 19.43
N GLU A 626 -8.94 -17.82 19.96
CA GLU A 626 -8.15 -18.86 19.29
C GLU A 626 -8.77 -19.30 17.96
N ARG A 627 -10.11 -19.28 17.86
CA ARG A 627 -10.84 -19.59 16.62
C ARG A 627 -10.45 -18.71 15.43
N TYR A 628 -10.02 -17.47 15.69
CA TYR A 628 -9.61 -16.55 14.63
C TYR A 628 -8.19 -16.80 14.12
N ALA A 629 -7.36 -17.56 14.85
CA ALA A 629 -6.05 -18.00 14.36
C ALA A 629 -6.12 -19.34 13.59
N ALA A 630 -7.28 -19.99 13.57
CA ALA A 630 -7.45 -21.27 12.88
C ALA A 630 -7.31 -21.13 11.35
N LEU A 631 -6.95 -22.24 10.72
CA LEU A 631 -7.00 -22.36 9.25
C LEU A 631 -8.41 -22.04 8.75
N PRO A 632 -8.53 -21.44 7.56
CA PRO A 632 -9.84 -21.10 7.01
C PRO A 632 -10.68 -22.38 6.80
N PRO A 633 -12.00 -22.32 7.04
CA PRO A 633 -12.87 -23.47 6.85
C PRO A 633 -12.99 -23.83 5.37
N SER A 634 -13.30 -25.09 5.04
CA SER A 634 -13.32 -25.58 3.65
C SER A 634 -14.23 -24.80 2.69
N TRP A 635 -15.29 -24.17 3.20
CA TRP A 635 -16.20 -23.35 2.41
C TRP A 635 -15.66 -21.95 2.06
N SER A 636 -14.55 -21.50 2.68
CA SER A 636 -13.98 -20.17 2.46
C SER A 636 -13.50 -19.94 1.03
N THR A 637 -13.20 -21.03 0.30
CA THR A 637 -12.70 -21.02 -1.08
C THR A 637 -13.79 -20.75 -2.12
N LYS A 638 -15.04 -20.56 -1.70
CA LYS A 638 -16.15 -20.23 -2.58
C LYS A 638 -15.98 -18.82 -3.18
N ARG A 639 -16.30 -18.68 -4.48
CA ARG A 639 -16.45 -17.38 -5.14
C ARG A 639 -17.49 -16.53 -4.39
N GLY A 640 -17.21 -15.25 -4.21
CA GLY A 640 -17.97 -14.35 -3.34
C GLY A 640 -17.46 -14.28 -1.91
N VAL A 641 -16.56 -15.19 -1.50
CA VAL A 641 -15.86 -15.16 -0.20
C VAL A 641 -14.37 -14.87 -0.43
N CYS A 642 -13.62 -15.81 -1.02
CA CYS A 642 -12.18 -15.61 -1.27
C CYS A 642 -11.89 -14.78 -2.54
N GLN A 643 -12.82 -14.74 -3.49
CA GLN A 643 -12.71 -14.01 -4.74
C GLN A 643 -13.92 -13.08 -4.92
N LEU A 644 -13.66 -11.80 -5.09
CA LEU A 644 -14.60 -10.70 -5.02
C LEU A 644 -14.56 -9.85 -6.29
N SER A 645 -15.61 -9.08 -6.57
CA SER A 645 -15.64 -8.15 -7.70
C SER A 645 -15.18 -6.76 -7.27
N CYS A 646 -14.86 -5.88 -8.22
CA CYS A 646 -14.44 -4.50 -7.91
C CYS A 646 -15.48 -3.66 -7.13
N SER A 647 -16.73 -4.10 -7.06
CA SER A 647 -17.81 -3.45 -6.31
C SER A 647 -17.95 -3.98 -4.87
N SER A 648 -17.23 -5.05 -4.53
CA SER A 648 -17.28 -5.75 -3.24
C SER A 648 -16.36 -5.22 -2.17
#